data_AF-A0A1W9LM86-F1
#
_entry.id   AF-A0A1W9LM86-F1
#
_cell.length_a   1.000
_cell.length_b   1.000
_cell.length_c   1.000
_cell.angle_alpha   90.00
_cell.angle_beta   90.00
_cell.angle_gamma   90.00
#
_symmetry.space_group_name_H-M   'P 1'
#
loop_
_entity.id
_entity.type
_entity.pdbx_description
1 polymer ?
#
loop_
_entity_poly.entity_id
_entity_poly.type
_entity_poly.pdbx_seq_one_letter_code
_entity_poly.pdbx_strand_id
1 'polypeptide(L)'
;MMKKSSIFLTIILAAVCLSGGAAYGSGCLPADDLWIRAVIQTQEKGDVEAVWEKGGEGETAAGDRVIWGYFYASPADVSWGSRQNPDLFVKIWIDHGGRVDVNFFHVSVPDIKVWSDYPYNGSADENSITTTSKRYIRHYYENGESHTEEKTEDGNPPEGYAPSDRPAGYSLDNDLKIGAVINTEEKGAIQALWQAGGQDITTRGDEVLWGYFYADASLVDWGNKQNPDLFVKIWFDVSGRVDVNFFHVSVPDIEVYSDLPEVYSDLPDQGNYEQKGTTILDNRYIRHEYNVFKILMDNVTAENAEIRNAVMLIESPYFIYEGATGMADPANSVAMLPEDQFRSASLGKTMCAALVMKLAEAGKIDVNAPIRQYLSDAVMKGLHEYEGKSHGDAILVRHLLGHTSGLPDYFFDGDTDEKGYSAFLNLMLENPDKLWTPEETIEYAKSHLTPLFPPGEGFHYADTNYQLLGLIVESVTGNSLHEVYRELLFDPLDMTHTYMIFRESSHPVIADRGISHVYMGQLDYTSLQTLSAEWGGGGLVTTTQDLNRFIRAFAKNKIFADPATREKMLEWRAVGEGEYYGFGVERYVFGEFGISQLAGLGEIWGHSGFSNSFMYYWPERDISFCGTLNQSVISDSVGADWFIRLVYPLMLKISENDTRTWAEAFDDLHEKISLEYAFTEWKGIDWKTLYETFQPRIVSAQKTGDTAAYYLALREYIYSIPDGHVSLQNASAEAAETASQVVASHIGGSYGLAVIGLDDGRMIVHILPEDGPAAKAGIRFGAEITEWDGLPIKAALNNVSVIWSGGASHATNEIRRLEQYRFIGRAPVGAQAKVTFKNPGEAEAATVTLTAVNDDYKTYILSNYFPTEKDTKTPLQYKILSGGYGYIKITAEPGTGDEQYEEFVRLYKTAMKTFTDKGVPGVILDLRRNNGGSEDTAAWMAGFFYPEKAHYESINLYNSKSGKFEISEVIDIEPQDSYYGGPVVVMVGPGCLSSGEGLALAIQKLPNGRVISFYASNGSFGISGSAMNMPGGFIVNFPKGQSLDKDGLIQIDGDKTGNGGVMPDIRVPLTEETIRAEYADGEDVELAFVADALKSGNF
;
A
#
# COMPACT_ATOMS: atom_id res chain seq x y z
N MET A 1 -36.30 -49.37 -26.85
CA MET A 1 -35.84 -50.07 -28.08
C MET A 1 -34.47 -49.51 -28.44
N MET A 2 -33.45 -50.38 -28.45
CA MET A 2 -32.13 -50.31 -29.11
C MET A 2 -31.30 -49.01 -29.06
N LYS A 3 -30.16 -49.05 -28.34
CA LYS A 3 -28.75 -49.12 -28.84
C LYS A 3 -28.15 -47.71 -29.01
N LYS A 4 -26.89 -47.37 -28.70
CA LYS A 4 -25.63 -48.05 -28.27
C LYS A 4 -24.65 -46.89 -27.96
N SER A 5 -23.85 -46.94 -26.87
CA SER A 5 -22.37 -47.16 -26.84
C SER A 5 -21.54 -46.04 -27.50
N SER A 6 -20.41 -45.55 -26.99
CA SER A 6 -19.35 -46.09 -26.12
C SER A 6 -18.44 -44.91 -25.66
N ILE A 7 -18.09 -44.78 -24.37
CA ILE A 7 -16.82 -45.16 -23.69
C ILE A 7 -15.60 -44.27 -24.02
N PHE A 8 -15.10 -43.52 -23.04
CA PHE A 8 -13.81 -43.78 -22.37
C PHE A 8 -13.77 -43.15 -20.96
N LEU A 9 -12.96 -43.77 -20.10
CA LEU A 9 -13.06 -43.88 -18.65
C LEU A 9 -11.70 -43.48 -18.05
N THR A 10 -11.67 -42.65 -17.00
CA THR A 10 -10.55 -42.61 -16.04
C THR A 10 -11.13 -42.60 -14.62
N ILE A 11 -10.53 -43.43 -13.77
CA ILE A 11 -11.07 -44.04 -12.56
C ILE A 11 -10.84 -43.14 -11.33
N ILE A 12 -11.90 -42.88 -10.56
CA ILE A 12 -11.83 -42.47 -9.14
C ILE A 12 -12.11 -43.72 -8.32
N LEU A 13 -11.15 -44.19 -7.52
CA LEU A 13 -11.38 -45.21 -6.50
C LEU A 13 -11.41 -44.52 -5.12
N ALA A 14 -12.62 -44.37 -4.58
CA ALA A 14 -12.86 -44.01 -3.19
C ALA A 14 -12.89 -45.29 -2.32
N ALA A 15 -12.45 -45.13 -1.07
CA ALA A 15 -12.26 -46.16 -0.05
C ALA A 15 -13.51 -47.00 0.27
N VAL A 16 -13.29 -48.26 0.64
CA VAL A 16 -14.29 -49.18 1.22
C VAL A 16 -13.95 -49.38 2.70
N CYS A 17 -14.84 -48.92 3.59
CA CYS A 17 -14.83 -49.29 5.01
C CYS A 17 -15.65 -50.59 5.21
N LEU A 18 -15.08 -51.57 5.92
CA LEU A 18 -15.79 -52.74 6.42
C LEU A 18 -15.87 -52.69 7.96
N SER A 19 -17.05 -53.03 8.46
CA SER A 19 -17.48 -52.97 9.87
C SER A 19 -17.07 -54.19 10.70
N GLY A 20 -16.69 -53.98 11.97
CA GLY A 20 -16.91 -54.94 13.07
C GLY A 20 -15.76 -55.08 14.08
N GLY A 21 -16.02 -54.71 15.34
CA GLY A 21 -15.10 -54.83 16.48
C GLY A 21 -14.59 -53.46 16.93
N ALA A 22 -14.44 -53.23 18.24
CA ALA A 22 -14.09 -51.93 18.82
C ALA A 22 -12.79 -51.38 18.21
N ALA A 23 -12.91 -50.51 17.21
CA ALA A 23 -11.81 -50.06 16.38
C ALA A 23 -11.40 -48.66 16.82
N TYR A 24 -10.13 -48.51 17.19
CA TYR A 24 -9.45 -47.21 17.16
C TYR A 24 -9.67 -46.57 15.77
N GLY A 25 -9.83 -45.24 15.71
CA GLY A 25 -10.25 -44.49 14.51
C GLY A 25 -9.40 -44.75 13.25
N SER A 26 -9.86 -44.24 12.10
CA SER A 26 -9.28 -44.47 10.77
C SER A 26 -7.89 -43.83 10.59
N GLY A 27 -6.84 -44.43 11.16
CA GLY A 27 -5.45 -44.10 10.81
C GLY A 27 -5.08 -44.50 9.38
N CYS A 28 -3.81 -44.34 8.99
CA CYS A 28 -3.33 -44.63 7.64
C CYS A 28 -2.17 -45.64 7.64
N LEU A 29 -1.92 -46.23 6.46
CA LEU A 29 -0.85 -47.20 6.24
C LEU A 29 0.23 -46.59 5.32
N PRO A 30 1.27 -45.93 5.86
CA PRO A 30 2.36 -45.36 5.04
C PRO A 30 3.23 -46.41 4.34
N ALA A 31 3.32 -47.63 4.90
CA ALA A 31 4.02 -48.79 4.33
C ALA A 31 3.22 -50.06 4.59
N ASP A 32 3.60 -51.16 3.93
CA ASP A 32 3.02 -52.48 4.19
C ASP A 32 3.22 -52.83 5.67
N ASP A 33 2.11 -53.13 6.35
CA ASP A 33 2.04 -53.45 7.78
C ASP A 33 2.45 -52.35 8.78
N LEU A 34 2.73 -51.10 8.36
CA LEU A 34 2.96 -49.99 9.28
C LEU A 34 1.73 -49.09 9.34
N TRP A 35 1.16 -48.88 10.53
CA TRP A 35 0.00 -48.01 10.75
C TRP A 35 0.37 -46.79 11.61
N ILE A 36 -0.14 -45.61 11.25
CA ILE A 36 0.01 -44.37 12.03
C ILE A 36 -1.30 -43.59 12.12
N ARG A 37 -1.46 -42.78 13.17
CA ARG A 37 -2.61 -41.88 13.36
C ARG A 37 -2.21 -40.65 14.16
N ALA A 38 -2.88 -39.52 13.90
CA ALA A 38 -2.77 -38.31 14.70
C ALA A 38 -4.15 -37.67 14.96
N VAL A 39 -4.33 -37.11 16.15
CA VAL A 39 -5.55 -36.38 16.58
C VAL A 39 -5.12 -35.05 17.18
N ILE A 40 -5.60 -33.96 16.59
CA ILE A 40 -5.24 -32.58 16.94
C ILE A 40 -6.27 -32.03 17.95
N GLN A 41 -5.81 -31.44 19.05
CA GLN A 41 -6.67 -30.95 20.12
C GLN A 41 -7.03 -29.47 19.90
N THR A 42 -8.07 -29.22 19.10
CA THR A 42 -8.42 -27.87 18.64
C THR A 42 -9.30 -27.12 19.66
N GLN A 43 -9.17 -25.79 19.68
CA GLN A 43 -10.08 -24.93 20.45
C GLN A 43 -11.47 -24.82 19.79
N GLU A 44 -11.54 -24.84 18.46
CA GLU A 44 -12.78 -24.62 17.69
C GLU A 44 -13.75 -25.81 17.79
N LYS A 45 -13.25 -27.04 17.73
CA LYS A 45 -14.06 -28.25 17.61
C LYS A 45 -13.69 -29.37 18.59
N GLY A 46 -12.70 -29.14 19.45
CA GLY A 46 -12.11 -30.18 20.29
C GLY A 46 -11.19 -31.10 19.49
N ASP A 47 -11.15 -32.39 19.84
CA ASP A 47 -10.30 -33.38 19.16
C ASP A 47 -10.78 -33.61 17.71
N VAL A 48 -9.91 -33.36 16.72
CA VAL A 48 -10.17 -33.62 15.29
C VAL A 48 -9.15 -34.62 14.74
N GLU A 49 -9.58 -35.50 13.83
CA GLU A 49 -8.65 -36.42 13.15
C GLU A 49 -7.78 -35.64 12.18
N ALA A 50 -6.47 -35.84 12.26
CA ALA A 50 -5.54 -35.22 11.32
C ALA A 50 -5.49 -36.02 10.02
N VAL A 51 -5.34 -35.33 8.89
CA VAL A 51 -5.24 -35.94 7.57
C VAL A 51 -3.78 -36.20 7.24
N TRP A 52 -3.45 -37.45 6.90
CA TRP A 52 -2.10 -37.85 6.46
C TRP A 52 -1.85 -37.49 5.01
N GLU A 53 -0.72 -36.85 4.74
CA GLU A 53 -0.19 -36.58 3.41
C GLU A 53 1.21 -37.20 3.27
N LYS A 54 1.41 -38.02 2.24
CA LYS A 54 2.73 -38.60 1.95
C LYS A 54 3.55 -37.60 1.13
N GLY A 55 4.70 -37.19 1.67
CA GLY A 55 5.60 -36.24 1.01
C GLY A 55 6.57 -36.92 0.03
N GLY A 56 7.14 -38.06 0.42
CA GLY A 56 8.09 -38.77 -0.43
C GLY A 56 8.54 -40.11 0.13
N GLU A 57 9.28 -40.85 -0.70
CA GLU A 57 9.86 -42.14 -0.36
C GLU A 57 11.17 -42.33 -1.15
N GLY A 58 12.19 -42.87 -0.48
CA GLY A 58 13.49 -43.17 -1.06
C GLY A 58 14.12 -44.43 -0.47
N GLU A 59 15.20 -44.89 -1.09
CA GLU A 59 16.00 -46.02 -0.65
C GLU A 59 17.47 -45.58 -0.56
N THR A 60 18.15 -45.91 0.53
CA THR A 60 19.58 -45.61 0.70
C THR A 60 20.43 -46.63 -0.05
N ALA A 61 21.71 -46.32 -0.30
CA ALA A 61 22.64 -47.28 -0.89
C ALA A 61 22.81 -48.57 -0.05
N ALA A 62 22.50 -48.51 1.25
CA ALA A 62 22.52 -49.66 2.15
C ALA A 62 21.25 -50.52 2.07
N GLY A 63 20.22 -50.10 1.33
CA GLY A 63 18.94 -50.79 1.21
C GLY A 63 17.93 -50.42 2.28
N ASP A 64 18.17 -49.35 3.05
CA ASP A 64 17.20 -48.83 4.00
C ASP A 64 16.13 -48.02 3.25
N ARG A 65 14.87 -48.19 3.66
CA ARG A 65 13.74 -47.49 3.05
C ARG A 65 13.30 -46.34 3.94
N VAL A 66 13.21 -45.14 3.37
CA VAL A 66 12.81 -43.92 4.06
C VAL A 66 11.50 -43.43 3.48
N ILE A 67 10.52 -43.16 4.34
CA ILE A 67 9.23 -42.56 3.95
C ILE A 67 9.03 -41.31 4.79
N TRP A 68 8.59 -40.21 4.19
CA TRP A 68 8.23 -39.01 4.95
C TRP A 68 6.91 -38.43 4.48
N GLY A 69 6.30 -37.64 5.35
CA GLY A 69 5.03 -36.97 5.11
C GLY A 69 4.68 -36.07 6.29
N TYR A 70 3.42 -35.70 6.36
CA TYR A 70 2.92 -34.85 7.44
C TYR A 70 1.43 -35.06 7.68
N PHE A 71 1.00 -34.66 8.86
CA PHE A 71 -0.41 -34.52 9.20
C PHE A 71 -0.81 -33.05 9.19
N TYR A 72 -2.05 -32.77 8.79
CA TYR A 72 -2.66 -31.44 8.84
C TYR A 72 -4.13 -31.51 9.28
N ALA A 73 -4.64 -30.44 9.87
CA ALA A 73 -6.06 -30.30 10.18
C ALA A 73 -6.87 -30.01 8.91
N SER A 74 -8.01 -30.67 8.72
CA SER A 74 -8.87 -30.46 7.57
C SER A 74 -9.51 -29.06 7.59
N PRO A 75 -9.56 -28.32 6.46
CA PRO A 75 -10.31 -27.05 6.38
C PRO A 75 -11.82 -27.23 6.62
N ALA A 76 -12.34 -28.46 6.53
CA ALA A 76 -13.73 -28.75 6.87
C ALA A 76 -13.98 -28.85 8.39
N ASP A 77 -12.91 -28.97 9.19
CA ASP A 77 -12.99 -29.17 10.64
C ASP A 77 -12.57 -27.94 11.44
N VAL A 78 -11.60 -27.15 10.95
CA VAL A 78 -11.13 -25.90 11.58
C VAL A 78 -10.79 -24.83 10.56
N SER A 79 -10.87 -23.56 10.98
CA SER A 79 -10.72 -22.40 10.10
C SER A 79 -9.29 -22.14 9.59
N TRP A 80 -8.28 -22.68 10.28
CA TRP A 80 -6.85 -22.51 9.96
C TRP A 80 -6.20 -23.77 9.34
N GLY A 81 -6.98 -24.84 9.19
CA GLY A 81 -6.48 -26.13 8.73
C GLY A 81 -6.35 -26.18 7.21
N SER A 82 -5.21 -26.67 6.71
CA SER A 82 -4.94 -26.73 5.27
C SER A 82 -3.88 -27.76 4.95
N ARG A 83 -3.98 -28.35 3.75
CA ARG A 83 -2.92 -29.24 3.22
C ARG A 83 -1.59 -28.51 3.04
N GLN A 84 -1.64 -27.18 2.92
CA GLN A 84 -0.46 -26.31 2.80
C GLN A 84 0.09 -25.84 4.16
N ASN A 85 -0.60 -26.14 5.26
CA ASN A 85 -0.20 -25.79 6.63
C ASN A 85 -0.06 -27.06 7.50
N PRO A 86 1.09 -27.77 7.45
CA PRO A 86 1.31 -29.00 8.22
C PRO A 86 1.29 -28.75 9.73
N ASP A 87 0.68 -29.63 10.51
CA ASP A 87 0.68 -29.56 11.97
C ASP A 87 1.72 -30.46 12.63
N LEU A 88 2.12 -31.52 11.92
CA LEU A 88 3.06 -32.53 12.40
C LEU A 88 3.83 -33.13 11.21
N PHE A 89 5.16 -32.98 11.15
CA PHE A 89 5.97 -33.73 10.18
C PHE A 89 6.27 -35.14 10.68
N VAL A 90 6.40 -36.09 9.76
CA VAL A 90 6.72 -37.48 10.09
C VAL A 90 7.81 -38.00 9.16
N LYS A 91 8.84 -38.63 9.74
CA LYS A 91 9.87 -39.36 9.00
C LYS A 91 9.99 -40.79 9.52
N ILE A 92 9.87 -41.74 8.61
CA ILE A 92 9.87 -43.17 8.88
C ILE A 92 11.13 -43.76 8.29
N TRP A 93 11.89 -44.49 9.11
CA TRP A 93 13.07 -45.23 8.69
C TRP A 93 12.80 -46.73 8.84
N ILE A 94 12.96 -47.49 7.78
CA ILE A 94 12.86 -48.95 7.77
C ILE A 94 14.23 -49.47 7.37
N ASP A 95 14.99 -49.99 8.33
CA ASP A 95 16.32 -50.50 8.03
C ASP A 95 16.27 -51.83 7.27
N HIS A 96 17.34 -52.16 6.55
CA HIS A 96 17.45 -53.44 5.83
C HIS A 96 17.47 -54.66 6.78
N GLY A 97 17.62 -54.45 8.09
CA GLY A 97 17.60 -55.45 9.16
C GLY A 97 16.20 -55.75 9.71
N GLY A 98 15.19 -54.94 9.36
CA GLY A 98 13.80 -55.06 9.80
C GLY A 98 13.39 -54.15 10.97
N ARG A 99 14.25 -53.25 11.45
CA ARG A 99 13.90 -52.22 12.43
C ARG A 99 13.07 -51.12 11.77
N VAL A 100 12.05 -50.63 12.46
CA VAL A 100 11.22 -49.51 12.00
C VAL A 100 11.22 -48.39 13.02
N ASP A 101 11.50 -47.17 12.59
CA ASP A 101 11.46 -45.96 13.42
C ASP A 101 10.46 -44.97 12.82
N VAL A 102 9.45 -44.57 13.59
CA VAL A 102 8.46 -43.54 13.25
C VAL A 102 8.75 -42.30 14.07
N ASN A 103 9.23 -41.23 13.41
CA ASN A 103 9.65 -39.99 14.05
C ASN A 103 8.62 -38.90 13.77
N PHE A 104 8.05 -38.31 14.82
CA PHE A 104 7.07 -37.24 14.79
C PHE A 104 7.69 -35.91 15.23
N PHE A 105 7.46 -34.85 14.47
CA PHE A 105 7.98 -33.51 14.72
C PHE A 105 6.84 -32.49 14.79
N HIS A 106 6.64 -31.90 15.96
CA HIS A 106 5.50 -31.03 16.26
C HIS A 106 5.74 -29.59 15.82
N VAL A 107 4.91 -29.09 14.91
CA VAL A 107 5.15 -27.80 14.24
C VAL A 107 3.98 -26.81 14.33
N SER A 108 2.96 -27.13 15.12
CA SER A 108 1.80 -26.27 15.36
C SER A 108 1.71 -25.86 16.83
N VAL A 109 0.63 -25.14 17.19
CA VAL A 109 0.32 -24.73 18.56
C VAL A 109 -0.51 -25.77 19.33
N PRO A 110 -1.58 -26.36 18.75
CA PRO A 110 -2.43 -27.31 19.48
C PRO A 110 -1.69 -28.62 19.78
N ASP A 111 -1.88 -29.18 20.96
CA ASP A 111 -1.34 -30.51 21.30
C ASP A 111 -1.87 -31.58 20.31
N ILE A 112 -1.02 -32.55 19.98
CA ILE A 112 -1.37 -33.62 19.02
C ILE A 112 -1.04 -34.98 19.62
N LYS A 113 -2.08 -35.81 19.73
CA LYS A 113 -1.95 -37.22 20.11
C LYS A 113 -1.52 -38.02 18.89
N VAL A 114 -0.49 -38.85 19.03
CA VAL A 114 0.08 -39.67 17.94
C VAL A 114 0.07 -41.13 18.32
N TRP A 115 -0.13 -42.00 17.33
CA TRP A 115 -0.10 -43.45 17.50
C TRP A 115 0.66 -44.10 16.34
N SER A 116 1.29 -45.24 16.62
CA SER A 116 1.80 -46.14 15.56
C SER A 116 1.76 -47.61 15.98
N ASP A 117 1.83 -48.50 14.97
CA ASP A 117 1.91 -49.95 15.16
C ASP A 117 2.66 -50.62 13.99
N TYR A 118 3.51 -51.61 14.30
CA TYR A 118 4.24 -52.40 13.30
C TYR A 118 4.67 -53.80 13.83
N PRO A 119 4.27 -54.90 13.19
CA PRO A 119 3.30 -54.98 12.09
C PRO A 119 1.87 -54.75 12.59
N TYR A 120 1.07 -54.00 11.83
CA TYR A 120 -0.26 -53.57 12.24
C TYR A 120 -1.19 -54.77 12.46
N ASN A 121 -1.59 -54.98 13.72
CA ASN A 121 -2.39 -56.14 14.13
C ASN A 121 -3.86 -55.79 14.44
N GLY A 122 -4.25 -54.53 14.24
CA GLY A 122 -5.59 -54.00 14.51
C GLY A 122 -5.68 -53.14 15.79
N SER A 123 -4.60 -53.03 16.58
CA SER A 123 -4.51 -52.15 17.74
C SER A 123 -3.16 -51.44 17.81
N ALA A 124 -3.14 -50.17 18.22
CA ALA A 124 -1.90 -49.40 18.33
C ALA A 124 -0.98 -49.96 19.43
N ASP A 125 0.27 -50.24 19.08
CA ASP A 125 1.31 -50.64 20.05
C ASP A 125 1.84 -49.43 20.85
N GLU A 126 2.03 -48.28 20.19
CA GLU A 126 2.58 -47.07 20.82
C GLU A 126 1.64 -45.86 20.70
N ASN A 127 1.65 -44.99 21.72
CA ASN A 127 0.93 -43.72 21.72
C ASN A 127 1.59 -42.67 22.62
N SER A 128 1.58 -41.42 22.17
CA SER A 128 2.16 -40.28 22.87
C SER A 128 1.40 -38.97 22.57
N ILE A 129 1.76 -37.90 23.28
CA ILE A 129 1.25 -36.54 23.03
C ILE A 129 2.41 -35.60 22.75
N THR A 130 2.43 -35.07 21.53
CA THR A 130 3.37 -34.03 21.11
C THR A 130 2.83 -32.65 21.49
N THR A 131 3.71 -31.75 21.92
CA THR A 131 3.36 -30.40 22.39
C THR A 131 4.40 -29.37 21.91
N THR A 132 4.16 -28.09 22.17
CA THR A 132 5.11 -27.01 21.85
C THR A 132 6.44 -27.09 22.61
N SER A 133 6.51 -27.86 23.70
CA SER A 133 7.75 -28.17 24.42
C SER A 133 8.27 -29.57 24.13
N LYS A 134 7.39 -30.52 23.81
CA LYS A 134 7.74 -31.88 23.37
C LYS A 134 7.70 -31.98 21.85
N ARG A 135 8.72 -31.40 21.21
CA ARG A 135 8.76 -31.21 19.75
C ARG A 135 9.12 -32.48 18.96
N TYR A 136 9.76 -33.47 19.58
CA TYR A 136 10.18 -34.71 18.94
C TYR A 136 9.73 -35.95 19.73
N ILE A 137 9.10 -36.88 19.02
CA ILE A 137 8.71 -38.21 19.53
C ILE A 137 9.12 -39.28 18.53
N ARG A 138 9.71 -40.37 19.00
CA ARG A 138 10.05 -41.53 18.19
C ARG A 138 9.42 -42.79 18.76
N HIS A 139 8.64 -43.48 17.94
CA HIS A 139 8.22 -44.86 18.20
C HIS A 139 9.11 -45.78 17.37
N TYR A 140 9.72 -46.81 17.98
CA TYR A 140 10.56 -47.74 17.23
C TYR A 140 10.32 -49.21 17.58
N TYR A 141 10.50 -50.05 16.58
CA TYR A 141 10.16 -51.48 16.60
C TYR A 141 11.39 -52.28 16.21
N GLU A 142 11.86 -53.13 17.12
CA GLU A 142 13.06 -53.93 16.91
C GLU A 142 12.89 -55.28 17.60
N ASN A 143 13.23 -56.38 16.91
CA ASN A 143 13.15 -57.75 17.46
C ASN A 143 11.77 -58.15 18.03
N GLY A 144 10.67 -57.52 17.57
CA GLY A 144 9.31 -57.78 18.03
C GLY A 144 8.92 -57.05 19.33
N GLU A 145 9.73 -56.10 19.79
CA GLU A 145 9.42 -55.18 20.88
C GLU A 145 9.14 -53.77 20.31
N SER A 146 8.28 -53.01 20.99
CA SER A 146 7.98 -51.62 20.70
C SER A 146 8.54 -50.71 21.80
N HIS A 147 8.96 -49.51 21.42
CA HIS A 147 9.59 -48.55 22.32
C HIS A 147 9.20 -47.11 21.94
N THR A 148 9.23 -46.21 22.93
CA THR A 148 8.95 -44.78 22.76
C THR A 148 10.06 -43.93 23.38
N GLU A 149 10.49 -42.90 22.64
CA GLU A 149 11.43 -41.85 23.06
C GLU A 149 10.76 -40.47 22.88
N GLU A 150 10.79 -39.64 23.92
CA GLU A 150 10.25 -38.27 23.89
C GLU A 150 11.35 -37.28 24.28
N LYS A 151 11.49 -36.17 23.54
CA LYS A 151 12.43 -35.09 23.87
C LYS A 151 11.71 -33.76 24.11
N THR A 152 12.19 -33.03 25.12
CA THR A 152 11.80 -31.65 25.38
C THR A 152 12.89 -30.72 24.86
N GLU A 153 12.52 -29.76 24.01
CA GLU A 153 13.46 -28.90 23.30
C GLU A 153 12.98 -27.44 23.40
N ASP A 154 13.88 -26.52 23.70
CA ASP A 154 13.58 -25.10 23.91
C ASP A 154 13.81 -24.24 22.65
N GLY A 155 14.43 -24.81 21.62
CA GLY A 155 14.75 -24.14 20.36
C GLY A 155 16.12 -23.45 20.33
N ASN A 156 16.91 -23.52 21.41
CA ASN A 156 18.24 -22.92 21.46
C ASN A 156 19.31 -23.96 21.09
N PRO A 157 20.40 -23.58 20.39
CA PRO A 157 21.50 -24.50 20.13
C PRO A 157 22.22 -24.92 21.43
N PRO A 158 22.72 -26.17 21.55
CA PRO A 158 23.49 -26.59 22.72
C PRO A 158 24.79 -25.79 22.90
N GLU A 159 25.30 -25.69 24.13
CA GLU A 159 26.57 -24.99 24.42
C GLU A 159 27.73 -25.61 23.60
N GLY A 160 28.49 -24.75 22.90
CA GLY A 160 29.61 -25.17 22.04
C GLY A 160 29.23 -25.49 20.59
N TYR A 161 27.94 -25.47 20.25
CA TYR A 161 27.42 -25.72 18.91
C TYR A 161 26.98 -24.41 18.22
N ALA A 162 27.97 -23.63 17.80
CA ALA A 162 27.77 -22.37 17.10
C ALA A 162 28.41 -22.44 15.68
N PRO A 163 27.65 -22.18 14.61
CA PRO A 163 28.17 -22.23 13.25
C PRO A 163 29.30 -21.23 13.00
N SER A 164 30.29 -21.64 12.19
CA SER A 164 31.44 -20.79 11.84
C SER A 164 31.48 -20.32 10.38
N ASP A 165 30.72 -20.98 9.50
CA ASP A 165 30.73 -20.79 8.05
C ASP A 165 29.59 -19.88 7.53
N ARG A 166 29.61 -19.56 6.22
CA ARG A 166 28.67 -18.64 5.56
C ARG A 166 28.07 -19.28 4.29
N PRO A 167 26.94 -20.01 4.38
CA PRO A 167 26.34 -20.66 3.22
C PRO A 167 25.74 -19.67 2.22
N ALA A 168 25.63 -20.11 0.95
CA ALA A 168 24.79 -19.43 -0.03
C ALA A 168 23.32 -19.65 0.38
N GLY A 169 22.66 -18.58 0.82
CA GLY A 169 21.26 -18.64 1.28
C GLY A 169 20.26 -18.73 0.15
N TYR A 170 19.02 -19.04 0.52
CA TYR A 170 17.86 -19.02 -0.35
C TYR A 170 16.93 -17.91 0.12
N SER A 171 16.64 -16.94 -0.74
CA SER A 171 15.60 -15.95 -0.51
C SER A 171 14.23 -16.56 -0.77
N LEU A 172 13.30 -16.32 0.14
CA LEU A 172 11.89 -16.69 0.01
C LEU A 172 11.07 -15.49 -0.48
N ASP A 173 9.79 -15.70 -0.82
CA ASP A 173 8.93 -14.65 -1.41
C ASP A 173 8.67 -13.47 -0.47
N ASN A 174 8.81 -13.67 0.86
CA ASN A 174 8.81 -12.63 1.89
C ASN A 174 10.18 -12.08 2.21
N ASP A 175 11.13 -12.28 1.29
CA ASP A 175 12.41 -11.58 1.28
C ASP A 175 13.37 -12.11 2.40
N LEU A 176 12.85 -12.90 3.35
CA LEU A 176 13.56 -13.73 4.33
C LEU A 176 14.54 -14.69 3.62
N LYS A 177 15.81 -14.66 4.03
CA LYS A 177 16.83 -15.62 3.61
C LYS A 177 16.94 -16.75 4.62
N ILE A 178 17.02 -17.99 4.13
CA ILE A 178 17.31 -19.17 4.95
C ILE A 178 18.46 -19.96 4.34
N GLY A 179 19.25 -20.64 5.18
CA GLY A 179 20.36 -21.46 4.74
C GLY A 179 20.62 -22.63 5.67
N ALA A 180 21.20 -23.70 5.15
CA ALA A 180 21.66 -24.83 5.94
C ALA A 180 22.94 -25.45 5.39
N VAL A 181 23.81 -25.92 6.29
CA VAL A 181 25.07 -26.64 5.99
C VAL A 181 25.06 -27.97 6.72
N ILE A 182 25.28 -29.07 5.99
CA ILE A 182 25.27 -30.43 6.54
C ILE A 182 26.72 -30.89 6.76
N ASN A 183 27.07 -31.25 7.99
CA ASN A 183 28.42 -31.69 8.37
C ASN A 183 28.61 -33.18 8.14
N THR A 184 28.90 -33.57 6.90
CA THR A 184 29.05 -34.98 6.52
C THR A 184 30.38 -35.57 6.97
N GLU A 185 30.40 -36.86 7.32
CA GLU A 185 31.65 -37.58 7.65
C GLU A 185 32.58 -37.75 6.43
N GLU A 186 32.00 -37.85 5.23
CA GLU A 186 32.72 -38.23 4.00
C GLU A 186 33.37 -37.04 3.28
N LYS A 187 32.69 -35.90 3.28
CA LYS A 187 33.07 -34.70 2.52
C LYS A 187 33.31 -33.47 3.40
N GLY A 188 33.05 -33.57 4.70
CA GLY A 188 32.96 -32.41 5.58
C GLY A 188 31.67 -31.62 5.35
N ALA A 189 31.70 -30.33 5.67
CA ALA A 189 30.58 -29.42 5.48
C ALA A 189 30.18 -29.28 4.00
N ILE A 190 28.90 -29.53 3.68
CA ILE A 190 28.31 -29.32 2.36
C ILE A 190 27.08 -28.42 2.45
N GLN A 191 26.83 -27.62 1.40
CA GLN A 191 25.63 -26.80 1.30
C GLN A 191 24.39 -27.68 1.12
N ALA A 192 23.36 -27.45 1.92
CA ALA A 192 22.07 -28.11 1.72
C ALA A 192 21.24 -27.41 0.62
N LEU A 193 20.43 -28.20 -0.09
CA LEU A 193 19.53 -27.72 -1.14
C LEU A 193 18.13 -27.48 -0.59
N TRP A 194 17.57 -26.29 -0.83
CA TRP A 194 16.21 -25.92 -0.39
C TRP A 194 15.14 -26.46 -1.34
N GLN A 195 14.04 -26.94 -0.76
CA GLN A 195 12.83 -27.30 -1.46
C GLN A 195 11.61 -26.72 -0.74
N ALA A 196 10.87 -25.84 -1.44
CA ALA A 196 9.58 -25.35 -0.96
C ALA A 196 8.56 -26.51 -0.88
N GLY A 197 7.78 -26.53 0.21
CA GLY A 197 6.73 -27.50 0.48
C GLY A 197 5.35 -26.95 0.21
N GLY A 198 4.99 -25.87 0.91
CA GLY A 198 3.68 -25.21 0.79
C GLY A 198 3.61 -23.90 1.55
N GLN A 199 2.58 -23.11 1.24
CA GLN A 199 2.33 -21.79 1.82
C GLN A 199 0.82 -21.61 2.02
N ASP A 200 0.44 -20.97 3.12
CA ASP A 200 -0.95 -20.72 3.46
C ASP A 200 -1.10 -19.44 4.29
N ILE A 201 -2.31 -18.88 4.33
CA ILE A 201 -2.64 -17.72 5.17
C ILE A 201 -3.84 -18.10 6.05
N THR A 202 -3.69 -17.92 7.36
CA THR A 202 -4.77 -18.20 8.32
C THR A 202 -5.87 -17.14 8.20
N THR A 203 -7.05 -17.44 8.73
CA THR A 203 -8.16 -16.46 8.80
C THR A 203 -7.82 -15.19 9.60
N ARG A 204 -6.81 -15.25 10.48
CA ARG A 204 -6.30 -14.08 11.20
C ARG A 204 -5.39 -13.21 10.32
N GLY A 205 -4.93 -13.73 9.18
CA GLY A 205 -3.94 -13.10 8.30
C GLY A 205 -2.51 -13.54 8.57
N ASP A 206 -2.28 -14.55 9.41
CA ASP A 206 -0.92 -15.07 9.63
C ASP A 206 -0.52 -15.90 8.42
N GLU A 207 0.66 -15.63 7.89
CA GLU A 207 1.19 -16.42 6.79
C GLU A 207 2.09 -17.52 7.31
N VAL A 208 1.98 -18.69 6.70
CA VAL A 208 2.79 -19.86 6.98
C VAL A 208 3.50 -20.28 5.72
N LEU A 209 4.81 -20.46 5.78
CA LEU A 209 5.59 -21.15 4.75
C LEU A 209 6.23 -22.39 5.35
N TRP A 210 6.33 -23.45 4.57
CA TRP A 210 7.14 -24.60 4.97
C TRP A 210 7.85 -25.23 3.79
N GLY A 211 8.92 -25.95 4.10
CA GLY A 211 9.72 -26.70 3.14
C GLY A 211 10.75 -27.54 3.85
N TYR A 212 11.78 -27.95 3.13
CA TYR A 212 12.85 -28.75 3.69
C TYR A 212 14.17 -28.58 2.94
N PHE A 213 15.26 -28.83 3.66
CA PHE A 213 16.58 -28.99 3.08
C PHE A 213 16.95 -30.46 2.93
N TYR A 214 17.75 -30.76 1.90
CA TYR A 214 18.29 -32.09 1.64
C TYR A 214 19.72 -32.01 1.06
N ALA A 215 20.50 -33.06 1.25
CA ALA A 215 21.85 -33.18 0.69
C ALA A 215 21.84 -33.48 -0.83
N ASP A 216 22.77 -32.85 -1.57
CA ASP A 216 22.94 -33.08 -3.01
C ASP A 216 23.46 -34.51 -3.30
N ALA A 217 22.71 -35.26 -4.11
CA ALA A 217 23.04 -36.62 -4.55
C ALA A 217 24.37 -36.73 -5.33
N SER A 218 24.89 -35.61 -5.85
CA SER A 218 26.20 -35.56 -6.50
C SER A 218 27.37 -35.50 -5.51
N LEU A 219 27.12 -35.15 -4.25
CA LEU A 219 28.13 -34.98 -3.21
C LEU A 219 28.16 -36.15 -2.23
N VAL A 220 27.01 -36.74 -1.91
CA VAL A 220 26.83 -37.90 -1.02
C VAL A 220 25.87 -38.92 -1.64
N ASP A 221 25.99 -40.19 -1.28
CA ASP A 221 25.23 -41.29 -1.89
C ASP A 221 23.83 -41.55 -1.26
N TRP A 222 23.54 -40.91 -0.13
CA TRP A 222 22.27 -41.00 0.60
C TRP A 222 21.37 -39.77 0.44
N GLY A 223 21.90 -38.67 -0.10
CA GLY A 223 21.19 -37.40 -0.26
C GLY A 223 20.32 -37.39 -1.52
N ASN A 224 19.06 -36.96 -1.40
CA ASN A 224 18.17 -36.67 -2.54
C ASN A 224 16.90 -35.95 -2.08
N LYS A 225 16.16 -35.36 -3.03
CA LYS A 225 14.93 -34.58 -2.76
C LYS A 225 13.81 -35.40 -2.09
N GLN A 226 13.83 -36.73 -2.19
CA GLN A 226 12.86 -37.63 -1.56
C GLN A 226 13.24 -38.03 -0.13
N ASN A 227 14.45 -37.66 0.34
CA ASN A 227 14.95 -37.90 1.69
C ASN A 227 15.36 -36.57 2.35
N PRO A 228 14.42 -35.85 3.00
CA PRO A 228 14.71 -34.57 3.64
C PRO A 228 15.65 -34.77 4.85
N ASP A 229 16.56 -33.83 5.09
CA ASP A 229 17.49 -33.83 6.23
C ASP A 229 17.06 -32.85 7.32
N LEU A 230 16.35 -31.79 6.93
CA LEU A 230 15.86 -30.73 7.81
C LEU A 230 14.52 -30.20 7.30
N PHE A 231 13.46 -30.25 8.09
CA PHE A 231 12.22 -29.52 7.78
C PHE A 231 12.30 -28.10 8.30
N VAL A 232 11.64 -27.18 7.61
CA VAL A 232 11.53 -25.78 8.02
C VAL A 232 10.07 -25.36 7.99
N LYS A 233 9.59 -24.74 9.07
CA LYS A 233 8.29 -24.08 9.12
C LYS A 233 8.44 -22.64 9.60
N ILE A 234 7.86 -21.72 8.85
CA ILE A 234 7.99 -20.29 9.05
C ILE A 234 6.60 -19.72 9.30
N TRP A 235 6.46 -18.90 10.33
CA TRP A 235 5.24 -18.15 10.63
C TRP A 235 5.53 -16.67 10.52
N PHE A 236 4.73 -15.93 9.74
CA PHE A 236 4.66 -14.48 9.74
C PHE A 236 3.34 -14.10 10.39
N ASP A 237 3.41 -13.71 11.65
CA ASP A 237 2.25 -13.27 12.42
C ASP A 237 1.84 -11.86 11.98
N VAL A 238 0.54 -11.59 11.96
CA VAL A 238 0.00 -10.23 11.74
C VAL A 238 0.53 -9.22 12.75
N SER A 239 1.00 -9.68 13.92
CA SER A 239 1.70 -8.86 14.92
C SER A 239 3.13 -8.44 14.52
N GLY A 240 3.59 -8.79 13.32
CA GLY A 240 4.95 -8.51 12.85
C GLY A 240 6.00 -9.48 13.39
N ARG A 241 5.62 -10.52 14.14
CA ARG A 241 6.54 -11.59 14.56
C ARG A 241 6.82 -12.53 13.40
N VAL A 242 8.08 -12.89 13.20
CA VAL A 242 8.49 -13.94 12.25
C VAL A 242 9.20 -15.06 13.00
N ASP A 243 8.67 -16.27 12.94
CA ASP A 243 9.30 -17.46 13.53
C ASP A 243 9.79 -18.41 12.46
N VAL A 244 11.10 -18.63 12.40
CA VAL A 244 11.72 -19.64 11.54
C VAL A 244 12.06 -20.85 12.40
N ASN A 245 11.43 -21.98 12.13
CA ASN A 245 11.54 -23.20 12.92
C ASN A 245 12.21 -24.30 12.10
N PHE A 246 13.36 -24.78 12.55
CA PHE A 246 14.14 -25.83 11.91
C PHE A 246 14.00 -27.15 12.68
N PHE A 247 13.69 -28.24 11.99
CA PHE A 247 13.47 -29.58 12.57
C PHE A 247 14.39 -30.61 11.92
N HIS A 248 15.37 -31.10 12.67
CA HIS A 248 16.42 -31.99 12.20
C HIS A 248 16.00 -33.46 12.18
N VAL A 249 16.04 -34.06 11.00
CA VAL A 249 15.48 -35.39 10.72
C VAL A 249 16.49 -36.38 10.13
N SER A 250 17.77 -36.02 10.08
CA SER A 250 18.88 -36.88 9.62
C SER A 250 19.83 -37.24 10.76
N VAL A 251 21.00 -37.83 10.42
CA VAL A 251 22.09 -38.22 11.33
C VAL A 251 23.18 -37.13 11.46
N PRO A 252 23.68 -36.52 10.37
CA PRO A 252 24.77 -35.53 10.48
C PRO A 252 24.32 -34.25 11.17
N ASP A 253 25.24 -33.57 11.86
CA ASP A 253 24.95 -32.25 12.44
C ASP A 253 24.66 -31.24 11.32
N ILE A 254 23.67 -30.37 11.52
CA ILE A 254 23.27 -29.37 10.53
C ILE A 254 23.35 -27.98 11.14
N GLU A 255 24.10 -27.10 10.51
CA GLU A 255 24.10 -25.67 10.81
C GLU A 255 22.95 -25.00 10.06
N VAL A 256 22.18 -24.14 10.75
CA VAL A 256 21.01 -23.47 10.21
C VAL A 256 21.14 -21.96 10.38
N TYR A 257 20.61 -21.23 9.42
CA TYR A 257 20.80 -19.80 9.27
C TYR A 257 19.50 -19.15 8.80
N SER A 258 19.16 -17.98 9.34
CA SER A 258 18.12 -17.13 8.76
C SER A 258 18.44 -15.65 8.90
N ASP A 259 17.85 -14.84 8.03
CA ASP A 259 18.06 -13.40 7.95
C ASP A 259 16.86 -12.70 7.33
N LEU A 260 16.37 -11.61 7.93
CA LEU A 260 15.36 -10.73 7.33
C LEU A 260 16.07 -9.61 6.53
N PRO A 261 15.59 -9.23 5.34
CA PRO A 261 16.36 -8.36 4.43
C PRO A 261 16.30 -6.86 4.74
N GLU A 262 17.13 -6.11 3.98
CA GLU A 262 17.44 -4.68 4.06
C GLU A 262 16.24 -3.71 4.08
N VAL A 263 15.06 -4.10 3.60
CA VAL A 263 13.87 -3.20 3.66
C VAL A 263 13.48 -2.84 5.10
N TYR A 264 13.93 -3.65 6.07
CA TYR A 264 13.74 -3.40 7.50
C TYR A 264 15.03 -2.99 8.23
N SER A 265 16.15 -2.83 7.53
CA SER A 265 17.43 -2.41 8.10
C SER A 265 18.28 -1.74 7.03
N ASP A 266 18.39 -0.40 7.03
CA ASP A 266 19.30 0.34 6.14
C ASP A 266 20.80 0.12 6.53
N LEU A 267 21.11 -0.95 7.26
CA LEU A 267 22.47 -1.40 7.54
C LEU A 267 23.00 -2.10 6.29
N PRO A 268 24.13 -1.66 5.71
CA PRO A 268 24.66 -2.25 4.48
C PRO A 268 24.87 -3.76 4.67
N ASP A 269 24.41 -4.57 3.71
CA ASP A 269 24.64 -6.02 3.63
C ASP A 269 26.11 -6.36 3.93
N GLN A 270 26.38 -6.74 5.19
CA GLN A 270 27.68 -7.24 5.63
C GLN A 270 27.80 -8.75 5.37
N GLY A 271 26.82 -9.38 4.71
CA GLY A 271 26.79 -10.81 4.42
C GLY A 271 26.82 -11.67 5.68
N ASN A 272 26.09 -11.26 6.72
CA ASN A 272 25.97 -12.00 7.98
C ASN A 272 24.50 -12.33 8.24
N TYR A 273 24.14 -13.61 8.26
CA TYR A 273 22.85 -14.03 8.82
C TYR A 273 22.73 -13.56 10.27
N GLU A 274 21.65 -12.83 10.58
CA GLU A 274 21.36 -12.35 11.94
C GLU A 274 21.27 -13.49 12.95
N GLN A 275 20.61 -14.60 12.59
CA GLN A 275 20.43 -15.75 13.48
C GLN A 275 21.03 -17.03 12.89
N LYS A 276 21.63 -17.81 13.78
CA LYS A 276 22.38 -19.03 13.46
C LYS A 276 22.38 -19.99 14.63
N GLY A 277 22.32 -21.27 14.32
CA GLY A 277 22.41 -22.35 15.30
C GLY A 277 22.86 -23.65 14.64
N THR A 278 23.23 -24.63 15.45
CA THR A 278 23.52 -25.99 14.96
C THR A 278 22.56 -26.95 15.63
N THR A 279 21.85 -27.72 14.83
CA THR A 279 20.98 -28.80 15.29
C THR A 279 21.70 -30.15 15.21
N ILE A 280 21.48 -30.98 16.22
CA ILE A 280 22.14 -32.27 16.44
C ILE A 280 21.10 -33.31 16.85
N LEU A 281 21.45 -34.59 16.92
CA LEU A 281 20.46 -35.63 17.29
C LEU A 281 19.93 -35.51 18.71
N ASP A 282 20.71 -34.89 19.59
CA ASP A 282 20.32 -34.60 20.97
C ASP A 282 19.45 -33.36 21.11
N ASN A 283 19.46 -32.47 20.12
CA ASN A 283 18.60 -31.29 20.04
C ASN A 283 18.21 -30.99 18.59
N ARG A 284 17.03 -31.49 18.21
CA ARG A 284 16.54 -31.53 16.84
C ARG A 284 15.71 -30.31 16.45
N TYR A 285 15.54 -29.33 17.34
CA TYR A 285 14.73 -28.15 17.09
C TYR A 285 15.53 -26.87 17.36
N ILE A 286 15.58 -25.99 16.35
CA ILE A 286 16.14 -24.64 16.46
C ILE A 286 15.09 -23.63 16.03
N ARG A 287 14.91 -22.57 16.81
CA ARG A 287 13.97 -21.48 16.55
C ARG A 287 14.72 -20.17 16.39
N HIS A 288 14.50 -19.48 15.28
CA HIS A 288 14.90 -18.09 15.11
C HIS A 288 13.65 -17.22 15.13
N GLU A 289 13.58 -16.24 16.04
CA GLU A 289 12.43 -15.35 16.20
C GLU A 289 12.84 -13.90 15.89
N TYR A 290 12.06 -13.24 15.05
CA TYR A 290 12.21 -11.82 14.73
C TYR A 290 10.92 -11.08 15.05
N ASN A 291 11.03 -9.78 15.33
CA ASN A 291 9.89 -8.89 15.49
C ASN A 291 10.12 -7.65 14.63
N VAL A 292 9.42 -7.56 13.51
CA VAL A 292 9.61 -6.50 12.50
C VAL A 292 9.40 -5.12 13.12
N PHE A 293 8.40 -4.95 13.98
CA PHE A 293 8.16 -3.67 14.65
C PHE A 293 9.27 -3.31 15.63
N LYS A 294 9.86 -4.30 16.32
CA LYS A 294 11.01 -4.04 17.19
C LYS A 294 12.24 -3.62 16.39
N ILE A 295 12.50 -4.27 15.25
CA ILE A 295 13.62 -3.92 14.36
C ILE A 295 13.44 -2.50 13.84
N LEU A 296 12.24 -2.18 13.32
CA LEU A 296 11.88 -0.84 12.86
C LEU A 296 12.05 0.21 13.97
N MET A 297 11.57 -0.08 15.19
CA MET A 297 11.75 0.80 16.34
C MET A 297 13.23 0.98 16.70
N ASP A 298 14.05 -0.06 16.67
CA ASP A 298 15.48 0.06 17.00
C ASP A 298 16.23 0.92 15.99
N ASN A 299 15.88 0.83 14.70
CA ASN A 299 16.45 1.67 13.65
C ASN A 299 16.18 3.15 13.86
N VAL A 300 15.04 3.52 14.47
CA VAL A 300 14.71 4.92 14.81
C VAL A 300 15.86 5.60 15.58
N THR A 301 16.46 4.89 16.53
CA THR A 301 17.59 5.42 17.33
C THR A 301 18.96 5.10 16.72
N ALA A 302 19.07 4.06 15.89
CA ALA A 302 20.34 3.65 15.29
C ALA A 302 20.73 4.50 14.08
N GLU A 303 19.78 4.85 13.23
CA GLU A 303 19.99 5.64 12.01
C GLU A 303 19.99 7.14 12.28
N ASN A 304 19.28 7.56 13.33
CA ASN A 304 19.16 8.97 13.71
C ASN A 304 19.79 9.23 15.07
N ALA A 305 21.05 9.68 15.05
CA ALA A 305 21.80 10.00 16.27
C ALA A 305 21.17 11.11 17.12
N GLU A 306 20.19 11.85 16.62
CA GLU A 306 19.44 12.84 17.38
C GLU A 306 18.29 12.23 18.18
N ILE A 307 17.68 11.13 17.71
CA ILE A 307 16.60 10.45 18.44
C ILE A 307 17.21 9.53 19.50
N ARG A 308 16.93 9.82 20.77
CA ARG A 308 17.57 9.13 21.92
C ARG A 308 16.72 8.04 22.55
N ASN A 309 15.41 8.15 22.41
CA ASN A 309 14.45 7.15 22.86
C ASN A 309 13.13 7.29 22.09
N ALA A 310 12.35 6.21 22.04
CA ALA A 310 11.03 6.21 21.42
C ALA A 310 10.14 5.17 22.08
N VAL A 311 8.82 5.40 22.06
CA VAL A 311 7.81 4.43 22.50
C VAL A 311 6.58 4.50 21.60
N MET A 312 5.98 3.35 21.32
CA MET A 312 4.84 3.22 20.42
C MET A 312 3.91 2.09 20.88
N LEU A 313 2.61 2.30 20.66
CA LEU A 313 1.57 1.29 20.70
C LEU A 313 0.78 1.33 19.38
N ILE A 314 0.49 0.16 18.82
CA ILE A 314 -0.44 -0.04 17.70
C ILE A 314 -1.52 -1.03 18.15
N GLU A 315 -2.79 -0.66 18.03
CA GLU A 315 -3.92 -1.56 18.25
C GLU A 315 -4.74 -1.68 16.97
N SER A 316 -4.89 -2.90 16.47
CA SER A 316 -5.78 -3.27 15.37
C SER A 316 -6.82 -4.29 15.83
N PRO A 317 -7.82 -4.64 15.00
CA PRO A 317 -8.72 -5.77 15.30
C PRO A 317 -8.01 -7.12 15.45
N TYR A 318 -6.77 -7.23 14.97
CA TYR A 318 -6.05 -8.51 14.86
C TYR A 318 -4.92 -8.66 15.88
N PHE A 319 -4.28 -7.56 16.28
CA PHE A 319 -3.15 -7.58 17.22
C PHE A 319 -2.98 -6.26 17.97
N ILE A 320 -2.20 -6.33 19.06
CA ILE A 320 -1.67 -5.18 19.78
C ILE A 320 -0.14 -5.30 19.79
N TYR A 321 0.55 -4.26 19.35
CA TYR A 321 2.00 -4.12 19.48
C TYR A 321 2.32 -3.00 20.47
N GLU A 322 3.27 -3.26 21.36
CA GLU A 322 3.81 -2.30 22.30
C GLU A 322 5.34 -2.39 22.24
N GLY A 323 5.99 -1.27 21.90
CA GLY A 323 7.43 -1.23 21.63
C GLY A 323 8.09 0.02 22.19
N ALA A 324 9.34 -0.13 22.59
CA ALA A 324 10.19 0.97 23.03
C ALA A 324 11.65 0.72 22.62
N THR A 325 12.40 1.80 22.42
CA THR A 325 13.84 1.75 22.16
C THR A 325 14.58 2.95 22.76
N GLY A 326 15.90 2.84 22.84
CA GLY A 326 16.78 3.86 23.41
C GLY A 326 16.70 3.99 24.94
N MET A 327 17.14 5.14 25.46
CA MET A 327 17.28 5.40 26.89
C MET A 327 16.30 6.48 27.36
N ALA A 328 15.37 6.12 28.24
CA ALA A 328 14.45 7.05 28.90
C ALA A 328 15.21 8.09 29.74
N ASP A 329 16.27 7.68 30.42
CA ASP A 329 17.21 8.54 31.13
C ASP A 329 18.65 8.04 30.87
N PRO A 330 19.36 8.65 29.90
CA PRO A 330 20.73 8.27 29.58
C PRO A 330 21.71 8.48 30.75
N ALA A 331 21.49 9.49 31.59
CA ALA A 331 22.42 9.83 32.69
C ALA A 331 22.41 8.75 33.77
N ASN A 332 21.26 8.12 33.99
CA ASN A 332 21.08 7.02 34.95
C ASN A 332 21.04 5.63 34.30
N SER A 333 21.29 5.53 32.98
CA SER A 333 21.25 4.27 32.21
C SER A 333 19.91 3.53 32.32
N VAL A 334 18.81 4.28 32.31
CA VAL A 334 17.46 3.74 32.31
C VAL A 334 17.00 3.53 30.87
N ALA A 335 16.85 2.27 30.46
CA ALA A 335 16.31 1.91 29.15
C ALA A 335 14.83 2.32 29.05
N MET A 336 14.38 2.75 27.86
CA MET A 336 12.97 3.04 27.59
C MET A 336 12.15 1.74 27.58
N LEU A 337 10.97 1.76 28.21
CA LEU A 337 10.01 0.65 28.24
C LEU A 337 8.63 1.06 27.67
N PRO A 338 7.82 0.10 27.18
CA PRO A 338 6.51 0.41 26.59
C PRO A 338 5.51 1.11 27.53
N GLU A 339 5.64 0.93 28.84
CA GLU A 339 4.82 1.56 29.86
C GLU A 339 5.30 2.95 30.28
N ASP A 340 6.47 3.41 29.82
CA ASP A 340 7.07 4.65 30.32
C ASP A 340 6.21 5.90 30.06
N GLN A 341 6.19 6.78 31.06
CA GLN A 341 5.47 8.04 30.99
C GLN A 341 6.25 9.09 30.20
N PHE A 342 5.57 9.81 29.32
CA PHE A 342 6.15 10.89 28.52
C PHE A 342 5.25 12.11 28.46
N ARG A 343 5.81 13.26 28.06
CA ARG A 343 5.05 14.49 27.87
C ARG A 343 4.23 14.39 26.58
N SER A 344 2.92 14.58 26.72
CA SER A 344 1.98 14.48 25.60
C SER A 344 2.15 15.59 24.57
N ALA A 345 2.67 16.76 24.94
CA ALA A 345 2.66 17.95 24.10
C ALA A 345 1.24 18.21 23.52
N SER A 346 1.13 18.66 22.28
CA SER A 346 -0.14 19.10 21.68
C SER A 346 -1.26 18.06 21.62
N LEU A 347 -1.01 16.77 21.90
CA LEU A 347 -2.06 15.76 22.07
C LEU A 347 -3.10 16.16 23.14
N GLY A 348 -2.70 16.99 24.11
CA GLY A 348 -3.58 17.57 25.11
C GLY A 348 -4.72 18.42 24.51
N LYS A 349 -4.57 18.99 23.31
CA LYS A 349 -5.61 19.80 22.66
C LYS A 349 -6.84 18.99 22.33
N THR A 350 -6.69 17.76 21.87
CA THR A 350 -7.84 16.89 21.59
C THR A 350 -8.61 16.57 22.86
N MET A 351 -7.91 16.30 23.97
CA MET A 351 -8.53 16.07 25.27
C MET A 351 -9.20 17.34 25.81
N CYS A 352 -8.56 18.51 25.67
CA CYS A 352 -9.13 19.80 26.06
C CYS A 352 -10.41 20.13 25.29
N ALA A 353 -10.37 19.93 23.97
CA ALA A 353 -11.51 20.14 23.09
C ALA A 353 -12.65 19.18 23.46
N ALA A 354 -12.36 17.89 23.71
CA ALA A 354 -13.35 16.93 24.18
C ALA A 354 -13.99 17.37 25.51
N LEU A 355 -13.21 17.94 26.44
CA LEU A 355 -13.71 18.49 27.71
C LEU A 355 -14.68 19.65 27.48
N VAL A 356 -14.28 20.62 26.66
CA VAL A 356 -15.10 21.79 26.30
C VAL A 356 -16.40 21.35 25.62
N MET A 357 -16.32 20.37 24.70
CA MET A 357 -17.47 19.84 23.99
C MET A 357 -18.40 19.04 24.90
N LYS A 358 -17.88 18.30 25.89
CA LYS A 358 -18.69 17.62 26.92
C LYS A 358 -19.44 18.63 27.80
N LEU A 359 -18.80 19.75 28.14
CA LEU A 359 -19.45 20.85 28.86
C LEU A 359 -20.47 21.59 27.97
N ALA A 360 -20.24 21.65 26.66
CA ALA A 360 -21.19 22.20 25.71
C ALA A 360 -22.44 21.33 25.55
N GLU A 361 -22.27 20.00 25.47
CA GLU A 361 -23.36 19.04 25.50
C GLU A 361 -24.18 19.12 26.79
N ALA A 362 -23.52 19.38 27.93
CA ALA A 362 -24.19 19.66 29.20
C ALA A 362 -24.85 21.05 29.29
N GLY A 363 -24.81 21.85 28.21
CA GLY A 363 -25.40 23.19 28.13
C GLY A 363 -24.67 24.24 28.97
N LYS A 364 -23.46 23.96 29.45
CA LYS A 364 -22.67 24.88 30.27
C LYS A 364 -21.81 25.84 29.42
N ILE A 365 -21.42 25.41 28.22
CA ILE A 365 -20.70 26.21 27.24
C ILE A 365 -21.53 26.27 25.96
N ASP A 366 -21.66 27.44 25.33
CA ASP A 366 -22.16 27.53 23.96
C ASP A 366 -20.95 27.81 23.05
N VAL A 367 -20.67 26.87 22.14
CA VAL A 367 -19.53 26.99 21.21
C VAL A 367 -19.65 28.18 20.26
N ASN A 368 -20.86 28.72 20.09
CA ASN A 368 -21.13 29.92 19.28
C ASN A 368 -21.19 31.20 20.12
N ALA A 369 -21.04 31.13 21.44
CA ALA A 369 -21.04 32.31 22.29
C ALA A 369 -19.67 33.03 22.27
N PRO A 370 -19.68 34.37 22.38
CA PRO A 370 -18.46 35.15 22.60
C PRO A 370 -17.74 34.74 23.89
N ILE A 371 -16.41 34.62 23.83
CA ILE A 371 -15.60 34.21 24.99
C ILE A 371 -15.66 35.20 26.15
N ARG A 372 -16.04 36.46 25.89
CA ARG A 372 -16.29 37.49 26.91
C ARG A 372 -17.33 37.06 27.95
N GLN A 373 -18.25 36.17 27.61
CA GLN A 373 -19.24 35.66 28.56
C GLN A 373 -18.63 34.82 29.67
N TYR A 374 -17.44 34.26 29.44
CA TYR A 374 -16.78 33.31 30.31
C TYR A 374 -15.49 33.86 30.95
N LEU A 375 -14.90 34.91 30.37
CA LEU A 375 -13.58 35.40 30.77
C LEU A 375 -13.64 36.80 31.38
N SER A 376 -12.73 37.08 32.32
CA SER A 376 -12.66 38.37 33.00
C SER A 376 -12.22 39.52 32.09
N ASP A 377 -12.61 40.75 32.43
CA ASP A 377 -12.18 41.95 31.71
C ASP A 377 -10.64 42.09 31.66
N ALA A 378 -9.91 41.55 32.64
CA ALA A 378 -8.45 41.59 32.67
C ALA A 378 -7.82 40.75 31.55
N VAL A 379 -8.39 39.57 31.28
CA VAL A 379 -7.97 38.69 30.18
C VAL A 379 -8.38 39.30 28.84
N MET A 380 -9.62 39.80 28.74
CA MET A 380 -10.19 40.30 27.47
C MET A 380 -9.55 41.61 26.97
N LYS A 381 -9.12 42.50 27.88
CA LYS A 381 -8.64 43.82 27.52
C LYS A 381 -7.34 43.74 26.71
N GLY A 382 -7.38 44.22 25.47
CA GLY A 382 -6.23 44.22 24.55
C GLY A 382 -5.87 42.84 24.02
N LEU A 383 -6.76 41.85 24.16
CA LEU A 383 -6.51 40.47 23.74
C LEU A 383 -6.32 40.34 22.22
N HIS A 384 -7.06 41.14 21.45
CA HIS A 384 -6.99 41.12 19.99
C HIS A 384 -7.14 42.54 19.44
N GLU A 385 -6.00 43.20 19.26
CA GLU A 385 -5.88 44.51 18.62
C GLU A 385 -5.28 44.34 17.22
N TYR A 386 -6.12 44.35 16.19
CA TYR A 386 -5.72 44.15 14.80
C TYR A 386 -6.00 45.41 14.00
N GLU A 387 -4.98 45.92 13.29
CA GLU A 387 -5.05 47.14 12.48
C GLU A 387 -5.70 48.34 13.21
N GLY A 388 -5.42 48.48 14.52
CA GLY A 388 -5.94 49.56 15.35
C GLY A 388 -7.41 49.42 15.76
N LYS A 389 -8.01 48.24 15.59
CA LYS A 389 -9.36 47.90 16.07
C LYS A 389 -9.30 46.72 17.05
N SER A 390 -10.13 46.80 18.08
CA SER A 390 -10.28 45.73 19.05
C SER A 390 -11.33 44.73 18.55
N HIS A 391 -10.93 43.46 18.36
CA HIS A 391 -11.79 42.37 17.91
C HIS A 391 -12.04 41.32 19.00
N GLY A 392 -11.51 41.49 20.21
CA GLY A 392 -11.59 40.48 21.28
C GLY A 392 -13.03 40.04 21.60
N ASP A 393 -13.99 40.96 21.56
CA ASP A 393 -15.41 40.68 21.83
C ASP A 393 -16.10 39.84 20.73
N ALA A 394 -15.47 39.71 19.55
CA ALA A 394 -15.97 38.90 18.44
C ALA A 394 -15.41 37.47 18.44
N ILE A 395 -14.45 37.15 19.33
CA ILE A 395 -13.90 35.80 19.43
C ILE A 395 -14.96 34.88 20.05
N LEU A 396 -15.29 33.80 19.36
CA LEU A 396 -16.22 32.76 19.80
C LEU A 396 -15.44 31.54 20.32
N VAL A 397 -16.06 30.72 21.16
CA VAL A 397 -15.43 29.48 21.66
C VAL A 397 -15.00 28.56 20.52
N ARG A 398 -15.83 28.41 19.47
CA ARG A 398 -15.48 27.64 18.26
C ARG A 398 -14.27 28.20 17.51
N HIS A 399 -14.00 29.51 17.62
CA HIS A 399 -12.80 30.10 17.01
C HIS A 399 -11.53 29.65 17.73
N LEU A 400 -11.61 29.44 19.05
CA LEU A 400 -10.51 28.88 19.83
C LEU A 400 -10.30 27.40 19.49
N LEU A 401 -11.38 26.60 19.48
CA LEU A 401 -11.34 25.16 19.20
C LEU A 401 -10.77 24.81 17.81
N GLY A 402 -11.09 25.63 16.81
CA GLY A 402 -10.67 25.41 15.42
C GLY A 402 -9.53 26.31 14.94
N HIS A 403 -8.80 26.97 15.83
CA HIS A 403 -7.67 27.85 15.49
C HIS A 403 -7.99 28.98 14.48
N THR A 404 -9.20 29.53 14.56
CA THR A 404 -9.66 30.63 13.69
C THR A 404 -9.82 31.95 14.45
N SER A 405 -9.23 32.09 15.64
CA SER A 405 -9.31 33.32 16.45
C SER A 405 -8.46 34.48 15.91
N GLY A 406 -7.40 34.15 15.17
CA GLY A 406 -6.37 35.11 14.72
C GLY A 406 -5.43 35.56 15.84
N LEU A 407 -5.49 34.95 17.03
CA LEU A 407 -4.55 35.22 18.12
C LEU A 407 -3.17 34.65 17.80
N PRO A 408 -2.08 35.33 18.18
CA PRO A 408 -0.73 34.82 17.97
C PRO A 408 -0.42 33.69 18.95
N ASP A 409 0.51 32.84 18.57
CA ASP A 409 1.09 31.79 19.39
C ASP A 409 2.25 32.34 20.23
N TYR A 410 2.14 32.30 21.56
CA TYR A 410 3.20 32.84 22.42
C TYR A 410 4.50 32.03 22.38
N PHE A 411 4.46 30.78 21.93
CA PHE A 411 5.59 29.87 21.99
C PHE A 411 6.45 29.95 20.71
N PHE A 412 5.83 30.12 19.54
CA PHE A 412 6.48 30.04 18.24
C PHE A 412 6.47 31.35 17.45
N ASP A 413 5.51 32.26 17.65
CA ASP A 413 5.47 33.52 16.89
C ASP A 413 6.48 34.56 17.44
N GLY A 414 6.88 35.49 16.56
CA GLY A 414 7.75 36.62 16.86
C GLY A 414 9.14 36.50 16.25
N ASP A 415 10.07 37.34 16.70
CA ASP A 415 11.45 37.30 16.26
C ASP A 415 12.14 36.01 16.76
N THR A 416 12.80 35.29 15.84
CA THR A 416 13.62 34.12 16.16
C THR A 416 15.11 34.48 16.16
N ASP A 417 15.90 33.83 17.02
CA ASP A 417 17.35 33.97 17.00
C ASP A 417 18.02 33.16 15.87
N GLU A 418 19.36 33.18 15.83
CA GLU A 418 20.17 32.44 14.85
C GLU A 418 20.03 30.91 14.92
N LYS A 419 19.44 30.37 15.99
CA LYS A 419 19.13 28.94 16.17
C LYS A 419 17.68 28.61 15.85
N GLY A 420 16.88 29.61 15.46
CA GLY A 420 15.45 29.46 15.21
C GLY A 420 14.60 29.45 16.48
N TYR A 421 15.14 29.82 17.64
CA TYR A 421 14.36 29.89 18.88
C TYR A 421 13.60 31.20 18.97
N SER A 422 12.30 31.12 19.28
CA SER A 422 11.47 32.29 19.52
C SER A 422 11.96 33.08 20.75
N ALA A 423 11.59 34.35 20.83
CA ALA A 423 11.88 35.18 21.99
C ALA A 423 11.32 34.58 23.31
N PHE A 424 10.16 33.92 23.26
CA PHE A 424 9.58 33.28 24.45
C PHE A 424 10.35 32.01 24.86
N LEU A 425 10.73 31.17 23.89
CA LEU A 425 11.56 30.00 24.18
C LEU A 425 12.89 30.42 24.79
N ASN A 426 13.54 31.46 24.26
CA ASN A 426 14.75 32.01 24.86
C ASN A 426 14.52 32.49 26.30
N LEU A 427 13.40 33.17 26.57
CA LEU A 427 13.03 33.59 27.93
C LEU A 427 12.84 32.38 28.87
N MET A 428 12.27 31.28 28.37
CA MET A 428 12.13 30.03 29.12
C MET A 428 13.47 29.38 29.46
N LEU A 429 14.43 29.43 28.54
CA LEU A 429 15.78 28.87 28.73
C LEU A 429 16.63 29.73 29.67
N GLU A 430 16.46 31.06 29.64
CA GLU A 430 17.15 31.99 30.55
C GLU A 430 16.62 31.91 31.99
N ASN A 431 15.36 31.48 32.18
CA ASN A 431 14.69 31.44 33.47
C ASN A 431 14.14 30.04 33.81
N PRO A 432 14.96 28.97 33.81
CA PRO A 432 14.51 27.57 33.78
C PRO A 432 13.62 27.13 34.95
N ASP A 433 13.71 27.82 36.10
CA ASP A 433 12.94 27.55 37.31
C ASP A 433 11.61 28.32 37.39
N LYS A 434 11.29 29.19 36.43
CA LYS A 434 10.06 29.99 36.47
C LYS A 434 8.84 29.10 36.21
N LEU A 435 7.85 29.17 37.08
CA LEU A 435 6.51 28.65 36.83
C LEU A 435 5.66 29.74 36.16
N TRP A 436 5.10 29.44 34.99
CA TRP A 436 4.20 30.31 34.26
C TRP A 436 2.74 29.96 34.55
N THR A 437 1.89 30.99 34.71
CA THR A 437 0.43 30.82 34.71
C THR A 437 -0.16 31.06 33.31
N PRO A 438 -1.36 30.53 33.02
CA PRO A 438 -2.06 30.78 31.75
C PRO A 438 -2.26 32.27 31.47
N GLU A 439 -2.55 33.08 32.50
CA GLU A 439 -2.70 34.52 32.35
C GLU A 439 -1.39 35.21 32.01
N GLU A 440 -0.26 34.74 32.53
CA GLU A 440 1.06 35.30 32.21
C GLU A 440 1.47 35.01 30.76
N THR A 441 1.14 33.83 30.22
CA THR A 441 1.41 33.50 28.80
C THR A 441 0.49 34.29 27.86
N ILE A 442 -0.78 34.45 28.22
CA ILE A 442 -1.72 35.34 27.50
C ILE A 442 -1.23 36.80 27.55
N GLU A 443 -0.77 37.28 28.70
CA GLU A 443 -0.24 38.65 28.82
C GLU A 443 1.06 38.84 28.03
N TYR A 444 1.90 37.81 27.94
CA TYR A 444 3.06 37.83 27.05
C TYR A 444 2.64 38.01 25.59
N ALA A 445 1.70 37.17 25.11
CA ALA A 445 1.18 37.26 23.74
C ALA A 445 0.64 38.66 23.43
N LYS A 446 -0.18 39.22 24.33
CA LYS A 446 -0.75 40.57 24.21
C LYS A 446 0.30 41.67 24.15
N SER A 447 1.39 41.53 24.90
CA SER A 447 2.38 42.59 25.08
C SER A 447 3.49 42.58 24.03
N HIS A 448 3.75 41.43 23.39
CA HIS A 448 4.90 41.24 22.52
C HIS A 448 4.54 40.83 21.09
N LEU A 449 3.31 40.35 20.85
CA LEU A 449 2.90 39.81 19.56
C LEU A 449 1.66 40.55 19.04
N THR A 450 1.38 40.38 17.75
CA THR A 450 0.25 41.02 17.07
C THR A 450 -0.69 39.94 16.52
N PRO A 451 -2.02 40.06 16.71
CA PRO A 451 -2.98 39.19 16.02
C PRO A 451 -2.79 39.21 14.51
N LEU A 452 -3.11 38.09 13.85
CA LEU A 452 -2.80 37.87 12.44
C LEU A 452 -3.96 38.25 11.52
N PHE A 453 -5.20 38.02 11.96
CA PHE A 453 -6.42 38.29 11.20
C PHE A 453 -7.65 38.44 12.11
N PRO A 454 -8.78 39.01 11.63
CA PRO A 454 -10.01 39.07 12.40
C PRO A 454 -10.62 37.68 12.69
N PRO A 455 -11.28 37.47 13.84
CA PRO A 455 -11.80 36.16 14.22
C PRO A 455 -12.76 35.55 13.17
N GLY A 456 -12.48 34.32 12.73
CA GLY A 456 -13.22 33.56 11.75
C GLY A 456 -12.73 33.69 10.30
N GLU A 457 -11.84 34.64 10.01
CA GLU A 457 -11.41 34.97 8.64
C GLU A 457 -10.18 34.17 8.16
N GLY A 458 -9.47 33.48 9.05
CA GLY A 458 -8.28 32.70 8.71
C GLY A 458 -8.07 31.48 9.62
N PHE A 459 -6.94 30.79 9.46
CA PHE A 459 -6.47 29.72 10.32
C PHE A 459 -5.05 30.05 10.80
N HIS A 460 -4.80 29.96 12.10
CA HIS A 460 -3.48 30.06 12.71
C HIS A 460 -3.43 29.22 13.98
N TYR A 461 -2.58 28.19 13.94
CA TYR A 461 -2.42 27.28 15.07
C TYR A 461 -1.72 28.02 16.22
N ALA A 462 -2.33 28.02 17.40
CA ALA A 462 -1.87 28.82 18.54
C ALA A 462 -2.30 28.23 19.89
N ASP A 463 -1.33 27.97 20.77
CA ASP A 463 -1.50 27.53 22.15
C ASP A 463 -2.26 28.56 22.99
N THR A 464 -2.17 29.85 22.64
CA THR A 464 -2.97 30.92 23.25
C THR A 464 -4.47 30.58 23.26
N ASN A 465 -4.97 29.92 22.21
CA ASN A 465 -6.37 29.50 22.15
C ASN A 465 -6.72 28.50 23.24
N TYR A 466 -5.81 27.56 23.52
CA TYR A 466 -6.02 26.50 24.49
C TYR A 466 -5.73 26.94 25.94
N GLN A 467 -4.94 28.01 26.14
CA GLN A 467 -4.90 28.72 27.42
C GLN A 467 -6.26 29.32 27.77
N LEU A 468 -6.88 29.99 26.79
CA LEU A 468 -8.21 30.59 26.97
C LEU A 468 -9.30 29.53 27.19
N LEU A 469 -9.29 28.42 26.43
CA LEU A 469 -10.23 27.32 26.64
C LEU A 469 -10.11 26.72 28.05
N GLY A 470 -8.88 26.55 28.56
CA GLY A 470 -8.65 26.11 29.94
C GLY A 470 -9.29 27.07 30.96
N LEU A 471 -9.09 28.38 30.82
CA LEU A 471 -9.70 29.39 31.69
C LEU A 471 -11.24 29.41 31.60
N ILE A 472 -11.81 29.16 30.41
CA ILE A 472 -13.26 29.03 30.22
C ILE A 472 -13.78 27.81 31.00
N VAL A 473 -13.09 26.67 30.93
CA VAL A 473 -13.45 25.46 31.69
C VAL A 473 -13.44 25.74 33.19
N GLU A 474 -12.38 26.36 33.71
CA GLU A 474 -12.28 26.70 35.13
C GLU A 474 -13.39 27.68 35.55
N SER A 475 -13.65 28.71 34.74
CA SER A 475 -14.69 29.69 35.05
C SER A 475 -16.09 29.09 35.08
N VAL A 476 -16.39 28.12 34.20
CA VAL A 476 -17.73 27.53 34.07
C VAL A 476 -17.97 26.42 35.09
N THR A 477 -16.91 25.72 35.50
CA THR A 477 -17.02 24.60 36.46
C THR A 477 -16.76 25.03 37.90
N GLY A 478 -15.95 26.06 38.12
CA GLY A 478 -15.46 26.46 39.44
C GLY A 478 -14.35 25.57 40.02
N ASN A 479 -13.90 24.57 39.25
CA ASN A 479 -12.83 23.64 39.61
C ASN A 479 -11.60 23.92 38.75
N SER A 480 -10.43 23.50 39.21
CA SER A 480 -9.20 23.65 38.43
C SER A 480 -9.17 22.69 37.24
N LEU A 481 -8.49 23.06 36.15
CA LEU A 481 -8.55 22.31 34.89
C LEU A 481 -8.14 20.83 35.05
N HIS A 482 -7.14 20.54 35.89
CA HIS A 482 -6.68 19.17 36.15
C HIS A 482 -7.72 18.32 36.90
N GLU A 483 -8.50 18.92 37.81
CA GLU A 483 -9.61 18.24 38.49
C GLU A 483 -10.72 17.89 37.49
N VAL A 484 -11.04 18.83 36.58
CA VAL A 484 -12.08 18.60 35.55
C VAL A 484 -11.65 17.54 34.53
N TYR A 485 -10.38 17.52 34.12
CA TYR A 485 -9.83 16.44 33.29
C TYR A 485 -10.02 15.07 33.95
N ARG A 486 -9.67 14.97 35.24
CA ARG A 486 -9.77 13.72 35.98
C ARG A 486 -11.21 13.24 36.11
N GLU A 487 -12.12 14.13 36.51
CA GLU A 487 -13.55 13.83 36.69
C GLU A 487 -14.25 13.42 35.39
N LEU A 488 -14.01 14.14 34.29
CA LEU A 488 -14.82 14.03 33.08
C LEU A 488 -14.20 13.18 31.96
N LEU A 489 -12.88 12.94 32.01
CA LEU A 489 -12.14 12.19 30.99
C LEU A 489 -11.27 11.08 31.58
N PHE A 490 -10.32 11.36 32.48
CA PHE A 490 -9.32 10.36 32.85
C PHE A 490 -9.91 9.20 33.68
N ASP A 491 -10.64 9.48 34.77
CA ASP A 491 -11.23 8.42 35.59
C ASP A 491 -12.29 7.59 34.82
N PRO A 492 -13.21 8.20 34.03
CA PRO A 492 -14.18 7.45 33.24
C PRO A 492 -13.58 6.55 32.15
N LEU A 493 -12.40 6.90 31.64
CA LEU A 493 -11.69 6.16 30.59
C LEU A 493 -10.57 5.25 31.14
N ASP A 494 -10.43 5.17 32.46
CA ASP A 494 -9.37 4.44 33.15
C ASP A 494 -7.96 4.93 32.77
N MET A 495 -7.77 6.20 32.43
CA MET A 495 -6.46 6.79 32.09
C MET A 495 -5.64 7.08 33.35
N THR A 496 -5.29 6.03 34.08
CA THR A 496 -4.74 6.09 35.45
C THR A 496 -3.28 6.54 35.51
N HIS A 497 -2.58 6.66 34.38
CA HIS A 497 -1.19 7.15 34.31
C HIS A 497 -1.09 8.55 33.68
N THR A 498 -2.23 9.16 33.35
CA THR A 498 -2.30 10.49 32.74
C THR A 498 -2.61 11.56 33.78
N TYR A 499 -1.85 12.65 33.77
CA TYR A 499 -1.99 13.75 34.72
C TYR A 499 -1.44 15.07 34.18
N MET A 500 -1.87 16.19 34.77
CA MET A 500 -1.36 17.51 34.44
C MET A 500 -0.15 17.87 35.29
N ILE A 501 1.02 17.95 34.65
CA ILE A 501 2.29 18.26 35.34
C ILE A 501 2.30 19.70 35.87
N PHE A 502 2.98 19.92 37.00
CA PHE A 502 3.06 21.20 37.73
C PHE A 502 1.73 21.72 38.35
N ARG A 503 0.62 21.01 38.21
CA ARG A 503 -0.69 21.40 38.77
C ARG A 503 -1.21 20.39 39.78
N GLU A 504 -1.05 19.11 39.50
CA GLU A 504 -1.44 18.05 40.42
C GLU A 504 -0.42 17.87 41.56
N SER A 505 -0.90 17.93 42.81
CA SER A 505 -0.06 17.80 44.01
C SER A 505 0.34 16.35 44.31
N SER A 506 -0.40 15.38 43.78
CA SER A 506 -0.07 13.96 43.79
C SER A 506 -0.44 13.36 42.44
N HIS A 507 0.50 12.69 41.79
CA HIS A 507 0.27 12.04 40.52
C HIS A 507 0.84 10.62 40.53
N PRO A 508 0.23 9.70 39.76
CA PRO A 508 0.70 8.33 39.65
C PRO A 508 2.00 8.33 38.84
N VAL A 509 3.12 8.12 39.53
CA VAL A 509 4.42 7.88 38.89
C VAL A 509 4.63 6.37 38.84
N ILE A 510 5.02 5.85 37.69
CA ILE A 510 5.47 4.46 37.59
C ILE A 510 6.74 4.31 38.42
N ALA A 511 6.65 3.48 39.46
CA ALA A 511 7.66 3.40 40.52
C ALA A 511 9.08 3.24 39.95
N ASP A 512 10.01 4.05 40.45
CA ASP A 512 11.43 4.01 40.13
C ASP A 512 11.83 4.34 38.67
N ARG A 513 10.94 4.90 37.84
CA ARG A 513 11.24 5.18 36.41
C ARG A 513 11.15 6.67 36.00
N GLY A 514 10.31 7.47 36.64
CA GLY A 514 10.17 8.90 36.32
C GLY A 514 9.53 9.16 34.95
N ILE A 515 9.61 10.41 34.45
CA ILE A 515 9.15 10.78 33.10
C ILE A 515 10.34 10.64 32.16
N SER A 516 10.14 10.02 31.00
CA SER A 516 11.16 9.90 29.96
C SER A 516 11.66 11.27 29.51
N HIS A 517 12.98 11.35 29.30
CA HIS A 517 13.62 12.59 28.91
C HIS A 517 13.20 13.00 27.50
N VAL A 518 12.90 14.29 27.35
CA VAL A 518 12.51 14.96 26.11
C VAL A 518 13.55 15.99 25.69
N TYR A 519 13.81 16.05 24.39
CA TYR A 519 14.93 16.78 23.81
C TYR A 519 14.49 17.75 22.71
N MET A 520 15.23 18.84 22.55
CA MET A 520 15.11 19.80 21.44
C MET A 520 16.49 19.95 20.80
N GLY A 521 16.70 19.33 19.64
CA GLY A 521 18.04 19.05 19.15
C GLY A 521 18.87 18.33 20.23
N GLN A 522 19.96 18.95 20.68
CA GLN A 522 20.82 18.39 21.75
C GLN A 522 20.41 18.81 23.18
N LEU A 523 19.48 19.75 23.32
CA LEU A 523 19.02 20.28 24.61
C LEU A 523 18.05 19.30 25.26
N ASP A 524 18.42 18.79 26.44
CA ASP A 524 17.47 18.12 27.35
C ASP A 524 16.67 19.18 28.10
N TYR A 525 15.35 19.21 27.89
CA TYR A 525 14.48 20.21 28.51
C TYR A 525 13.43 19.60 29.45
N THR A 526 13.57 18.31 29.76
CA THR A 526 12.64 17.51 30.59
C THR A 526 12.31 18.15 31.93
N SER A 527 13.33 18.70 32.59
CA SER A 527 13.28 19.23 33.95
C SER A 527 12.96 20.73 34.03
N LEU A 528 12.78 21.42 32.90
CA LEU A 528 12.47 22.84 32.89
C LEU A 528 11.08 23.09 33.52
N GLN A 529 11.04 23.87 34.60
CA GLN A 529 9.77 24.29 35.22
C GLN A 529 9.01 25.27 34.33
N THR A 530 9.71 25.93 33.41
CA THR A 530 9.11 26.84 32.42
C THR A 530 8.15 26.15 31.48
N LEU A 531 8.22 24.82 31.33
CA LEU A 531 7.21 24.03 30.63
C LEU A 531 5.83 24.07 31.29
N SER A 532 5.70 24.64 32.49
CA SER A 532 4.39 25.02 33.06
C SER A 532 3.64 26.07 32.22
N ALA A 533 4.32 26.70 31.25
CA ALA A 533 3.67 27.48 30.21
C ALA A 533 2.79 26.60 29.31
N GLU A 534 3.12 25.32 29.10
CA GLU A 534 2.21 24.36 28.49
C GLU A 534 1.14 23.94 29.51
N TRP A 535 -0.12 24.24 29.20
CA TRP A 535 -1.24 23.98 30.11
C TRP A 535 -2.41 23.32 29.38
N GLY A 536 -3.40 24.09 28.93
CA GLY A 536 -4.63 23.53 28.35
C GLY A 536 -4.42 22.65 27.12
N GLY A 537 -3.41 22.96 26.29
CA GLY A 537 -3.13 22.24 25.05
C GLY A 537 -2.01 21.20 25.13
N GLY A 538 -1.15 21.22 26.16
CA GLY A 538 0.00 20.30 26.21
C GLY A 538 0.62 19.98 27.57
N GLY A 539 0.06 20.49 28.67
CA GLY A 539 0.60 20.28 30.02
C GLY A 539 0.36 18.88 30.61
N LEU A 540 0.10 17.85 29.79
CA LEU A 540 -0.17 16.50 30.27
C LEU A 540 1.05 15.58 30.12
N VAL A 541 1.23 14.71 31.11
CA VAL A 541 2.07 13.51 31.07
C VAL A 541 1.16 12.31 30.90
N THR A 542 1.54 11.34 30.07
CA THR A 542 0.69 10.20 29.70
C THR A 542 1.54 8.97 29.33
N THR A 543 0.88 7.86 28.98
CA THR A 543 1.49 6.66 28.41
C THR A 543 0.81 6.32 27.07
N THR A 544 1.42 5.44 26.29
CA THR A 544 0.82 4.97 25.03
C THR A 544 -0.52 4.25 25.25
N GLN A 545 -0.66 3.50 26.35
CA GLN A 545 -1.89 2.77 26.69
C GLN A 545 -3.04 3.74 27.04
N ASP A 546 -2.77 4.80 27.80
CA ASP A 546 -3.78 5.79 28.16
C ASP A 546 -4.23 6.62 26.95
N LEU A 547 -3.30 7.06 26.11
CA LEU A 547 -3.62 7.73 24.84
C LEU A 547 -4.50 6.84 23.95
N ASN A 548 -4.15 5.55 23.87
CA ASN A 548 -4.89 4.59 23.09
C ASN A 548 -6.32 4.38 23.62
N ARG A 549 -6.50 4.32 24.95
CA ARG A 549 -7.84 4.30 25.59
C ARG A 549 -8.66 5.52 25.19
N PHE A 550 -8.05 6.70 25.22
CA PHE A 550 -8.73 7.95 24.83
C PHE A 550 -9.15 7.94 23.35
N ILE A 551 -8.21 7.69 22.43
CA ILE A 551 -8.51 7.79 20.98
C ILE A 551 -9.52 6.73 20.55
N ARG A 552 -9.45 5.50 21.08
CA ARG A 552 -10.45 4.46 20.77
C ARG A 552 -11.80 4.77 21.39
N ALA A 553 -11.84 5.36 22.60
CA ALA A 553 -13.08 5.83 23.18
C ALA A 553 -13.71 6.97 22.37
N PHE A 554 -12.90 7.92 21.89
CA PHE A 554 -13.34 8.99 21.01
C PHE A 554 -13.88 8.43 19.68
N ALA A 555 -13.12 7.55 19.02
CA ALA A 555 -13.51 6.88 17.78
C ALA A 555 -14.83 6.10 17.87
N LYS A 556 -15.05 5.40 18.98
CA LYS A 556 -16.27 4.61 19.20
C LYS A 556 -17.40 5.40 19.88
N ASN A 557 -17.30 6.73 19.97
CA ASN A 557 -18.27 7.61 20.65
C ASN A 557 -18.60 7.18 22.08
N LYS A 558 -17.58 6.82 22.86
CA LYS A 558 -17.72 6.45 24.28
C LYS A 558 -17.48 7.62 25.23
N ILE A 559 -17.08 8.79 24.71
CA ILE A 559 -16.81 10.00 25.51
C ILE A 559 -18.06 10.86 25.69
N PHE A 560 -18.91 10.93 24.66
CA PHE A 560 -20.10 11.80 24.59
C PHE A 560 -21.38 10.98 24.70
N ALA A 561 -22.45 11.54 25.28
CA ALA A 561 -23.74 10.86 25.30
C ALA A 561 -24.49 11.05 23.97
N ASP A 562 -24.30 12.21 23.31
CA ASP A 562 -24.78 12.48 21.97
C ASP A 562 -23.66 12.31 20.91
N PRO A 563 -23.79 11.37 19.96
CA PRO A 563 -22.86 11.24 18.84
C PRO A 563 -22.66 12.53 18.03
N ALA A 564 -23.67 13.41 17.96
CA ALA A 564 -23.56 14.67 17.25
C ALA A 564 -22.47 15.60 17.83
N THR A 565 -22.16 15.46 19.13
CA THR A 565 -21.06 16.19 19.77
C THR A 565 -19.71 15.83 19.16
N ARG A 566 -19.46 14.52 18.96
CA ARG A 566 -18.24 14.03 18.29
C ARG A 566 -18.21 14.46 16.83
N GLU A 567 -19.31 14.29 16.10
CA GLU A 567 -19.38 14.68 14.68
C GLU A 567 -19.04 16.15 14.48
N LYS A 568 -19.47 17.01 15.40
CA LYS A 568 -19.12 18.43 15.37
C LYS A 568 -17.63 18.69 15.59
N MET A 569 -16.92 17.84 16.33
CA MET A 569 -15.45 17.93 16.43
C MET A 569 -14.75 17.52 15.14
N LEU A 570 -15.40 16.69 14.32
CA LEU A 570 -14.92 16.18 13.03
C LEU A 570 -15.49 17.00 11.84
N GLU A 571 -15.96 18.21 12.11
CA GLU A 571 -16.25 19.21 11.08
C GLU A 571 -14.93 19.84 10.61
N TRP A 572 -14.43 19.31 9.50
CA TRP A 572 -13.11 19.63 8.95
C TRP A 572 -13.07 20.98 8.22
N ARG A 573 -11.98 21.71 8.42
CA ARG A 573 -11.54 22.84 7.60
C ARG A 573 -10.22 22.48 6.94
N ALA A 574 -10.07 22.73 5.64
CA ALA A 574 -8.78 22.59 4.97
C ALA A 574 -7.79 23.62 5.52
N VAL A 575 -6.59 23.15 5.86
CA VAL A 575 -5.49 23.98 6.39
C VAL A 575 -4.19 23.84 5.58
N GLY A 576 -4.13 22.84 4.70
CA GLY A 576 -3.07 22.57 3.74
C GLY A 576 -3.52 21.52 2.72
N GLU A 577 -2.62 21.11 1.83
CA GLU A 577 -2.88 20.05 0.84
C GLU A 577 -3.01 18.70 1.55
N GLY A 578 -4.18 18.07 1.48
CA GLY A 578 -4.47 16.83 2.22
C GLY A 578 -4.54 16.97 3.75
N GLU A 579 -4.39 18.19 4.28
CA GLU A 579 -4.41 18.50 5.71
C GLU A 579 -5.70 19.24 6.11
N TYR A 580 -6.33 18.75 7.17
CA TYR A 580 -7.56 19.31 7.68
C TYR A 580 -7.54 19.43 9.20
N TYR A 581 -8.23 20.43 9.73
CA TYR A 581 -8.37 20.65 11.17
C TYR A 581 -9.85 20.77 11.58
N GLY A 582 -10.22 20.04 12.64
CA GLY A 582 -11.53 20.07 13.30
C GLY A 582 -11.48 20.82 14.64
N PHE A 583 -12.33 20.49 15.60
CA PHE A 583 -12.22 21.04 16.95
C PHE A 583 -11.22 20.23 17.78
N GLY A 584 -9.96 20.65 17.77
CA GLY A 584 -8.86 19.98 18.47
C GLY A 584 -8.46 18.64 17.87
N VAL A 585 -8.74 18.41 16.59
CA VAL A 585 -8.43 17.16 15.88
C VAL A 585 -7.82 17.50 14.52
N GLU A 586 -6.68 16.88 14.20
CA GLU A 586 -6.04 16.90 12.89
C GLU A 586 -6.56 15.74 12.04
N ARG A 587 -6.61 15.92 10.71
CA ARG A 587 -6.92 14.87 9.74
C ARG A 587 -5.98 14.98 8.55
N TYR A 588 -5.43 13.83 8.15
CA TYR A 588 -4.54 13.68 7.01
C TYR A 588 -5.14 12.68 6.01
N VAL A 589 -5.21 13.08 4.74
CA VAL A 589 -5.68 12.22 3.65
C VAL A 589 -4.47 11.76 2.85
N PHE A 590 -4.15 10.46 2.93
CA PHE A 590 -2.87 9.92 2.49
C PHE A 590 -2.49 10.22 1.02
N GLY A 591 -3.46 10.20 0.10
CA GLY A 591 -3.23 10.48 -1.32
C GLY A 591 -3.23 11.97 -1.69
N GLU A 592 -3.69 12.84 -0.79
CA GLU A 592 -3.71 14.30 -0.97
C GLU A 592 -2.56 14.96 -0.19
N PHE A 593 -1.96 14.26 0.79
CA PHE A 593 -0.91 14.76 1.67
C PHE A 593 0.51 14.62 1.08
N GLY A 594 0.69 14.86 -0.23
CA GLY A 594 2.01 14.87 -0.88
C GLY A 594 2.75 13.53 -0.94
N ILE A 595 2.10 12.40 -0.64
CA ILE A 595 2.71 11.05 -0.64
C ILE A 595 1.86 10.13 -1.52
N SER A 596 2.01 10.28 -2.83
CA SER A 596 1.22 9.52 -3.83
C SER A 596 1.29 7.99 -3.65
N GLN A 597 2.34 7.46 -3.02
CA GLN A 597 2.49 6.03 -2.72
C GLN A 597 1.48 5.50 -1.68
N LEU A 598 0.84 6.38 -0.92
CA LEU A 598 -0.21 6.04 0.06
C LEU A 598 -1.63 6.30 -0.48
N ALA A 599 -1.77 6.67 -1.75
CA ALA A 599 -3.07 6.88 -2.37
C ALA A 599 -3.94 5.61 -2.27
N GLY A 600 -5.21 5.78 -1.90
CA GLY A 600 -6.17 4.68 -1.73
C GLY A 600 -6.17 4.01 -0.34
N LEU A 601 -5.31 4.45 0.59
CA LEU A 601 -5.32 3.98 1.98
C LEU A 601 -6.31 4.74 2.88
N GLY A 602 -7.02 5.74 2.35
CA GLY A 602 -8.04 6.49 3.11
C GLY A 602 -7.43 7.63 3.93
N GLU A 603 -7.90 7.79 5.16
CA GLU A 603 -7.52 8.91 6.03
C GLU A 603 -7.17 8.47 7.45
N ILE A 604 -6.40 9.29 8.14
CA ILE A 604 -6.20 9.19 9.58
C ILE A 604 -6.60 10.50 10.24
N TRP A 605 -7.10 10.41 11.47
CA TRP A 605 -7.39 11.60 12.25
C TRP A 605 -7.01 11.40 13.73
N GLY A 606 -6.68 12.50 14.41
CA GLY A 606 -6.03 12.46 15.71
C GLY A 606 -5.32 13.76 16.05
N HIS A 607 -4.09 13.69 16.53
CA HIS A 607 -3.24 14.87 16.74
C HIS A 607 -1.75 14.45 16.79
N SER A 608 -0.86 15.38 16.45
CA SER A 608 0.59 15.30 16.69
C SER A 608 1.06 16.33 17.73
N GLY A 609 2.29 16.22 18.22
CA GLY A 609 2.86 17.17 19.18
C GLY A 609 4.33 17.46 18.94
N PHE A 610 4.79 18.58 19.51
CA PHE A 610 6.11 19.16 19.26
C PHE A 610 7.28 18.21 19.58
N SER A 611 7.11 17.31 20.55
CA SER A 611 8.07 16.26 20.90
C SER A 611 8.02 15.04 19.95
N ASN A 612 7.43 15.19 18.76
CA ASN A 612 7.02 14.09 17.87
C ASN A 612 6.15 13.05 18.59
N SER A 613 5.29 13.53 19.50
CA SER A 613 4.22 12.71 20.07
C SER A 613 3.07 12.59 19.07
N PHE A 614 2.38 11.46 19.05
CA PHE A 614 1.29 11.21 18.12
C PHE A 614 0.19 10.35 18.78
N MET A 615 -1.04 10.60 18.36
CA MET A 615 -2.22 9.83 18.73
C MET A 615 -3.22 9.91 17.58
N TYR A 616 -3.35 8.84 16.80
CA TYR A 616 -4.20 8.80 15.62
C TYR A 616 -5.05 7.54 15.56
N TYR A 617 -6.14 7.66 14.81
CA TYR A 617 -7.05 6.58 14.47
C TYR A 617 -7.30 6.53 12.96
N TRP A 618 -7.32 5.31 12.45
CA TRP A 618 -7.58 5.00 11.05
C TRP A 618 -8.97 4.32 10.95
N PRO A 619 -10.02 5.05 10.56
CA PRO A 619 -11.39 4.55 10.63
C PRO A 619 -11.67 3.39 9.67
N GLU A 620 -11.10 3.38 8.48
CA GLU A 620 -11.31 2.34 7.46
C GLU A 620 -10.79 0.97 7.91
N ARG A 621 -9.84 0.94 8.86
CA ARG A 621 -9.18 -0.28 9.34
C ARG A 621 -9.40 -0.57 10.81
N ASP A 622 -10.05 0.34 11.54
CA ASP A 622 -10.21 0.29 13.00
C ASP A 622 -8.88 0.19 13.76
N ILE A 623 -7.85 0.89 13.29
CA ILE A 623 -6.50 0.90 13.87
C ILE A 623 -6.28 2.19 14.66
N SER A 624 -5.62 2.10 15.81
CA SER A 624 -5.05 3.24 16.52
C SER A 624 -3.55 3.08 16.69
N PHE A 625 -2.83 4.19 16.66
CA PHE A 625 -1.40 4.23 16.92
C PHE A 625 -1.04 5.47 17.74
N CYS A 626 -0.30 5.25 18.82
CA CYS A 626 0.01 6.24 19.85
C CYS A 626 1.48 6.13 20.27
N GLY A 627 2.16 7.25 20.52
CA GLY A 627 3.58 7.20 20.87
C GLY A 627 4.28 8.55 20.91
N THR A 628 5.61 8.49 21.00
CA THR A 628 6.49 9.65 20.97
C THR A 628 7.91 9.25 20.59
N LEU A 629 8.65 10.18 19.97
CA LEU A 629 10.11 10.10 19.82
C LEU A 629 10.86 10.89 20.89
N ASN A 630 10.13 11.60 21.77
CA ASN A 630 10.68 12.50 22.78
C ASN A 630 11.76 13.46 22.23
N GLN A 631 11.63 13.85 20.96
CA GLN A 631 12.61 14.64 20.23
C GLN A 631 11.88 15.71 19.43
N SER A 632 12.26 16.96 19.66
CA SER A 632 11.78 18.14 18.96
C SER A 632 12.91 18.68 18.09
N VAL A 633 12.59 19.25 16.92
CA VAL A 633 13.55 19.62 15.87
C VAL A 633 14.19 18.40 15.22
N ILE A 634 13.47 17.89 14.23
CA ILE A 634 14.03 17.31 13.02
C ILE A 634 13.42 18.17 11.90
N SER A 635 14.09 18.40 10.77
CA SER A 635 13.44 19.16 9.68
C SER A 635 12.04 18.60 9.41
N ASP A 636 11.05 19.44 9.08
CA ASP A 636 9.64 19.02 8.93
C ASP A 636 9.48 17.76 8.04
N SER A 637 10.42 17.59 7.10
CA SER A 637 10.54 16.40 6.26
C SER A 637 10.79 15.09 7.03
N VAL A 638 11.57 15.06 8.11
CA VAL A 638 11.97 13.81 8.79
C VAL A 638 10.93 13.33 9.82
N GLY A 639 10.18 14.25 10.44
CA GLY A 639 9.07 13.92 11.36
C GLY A 639 7.92 13.18 10.64
N ALA A 640 7.60 13.62 9.43
CA ALA A 640 6.66 12.91 8.56
C ALA A 640 7.32 11.68 7.91
N ASP A 641 8.54 11.80 7.36
CA ASP A 641 9.24 10.68 6.69
C ASP A 641 9.49 9.49 7.61
N TRP A 642 9.82 9.66 8.89
CA TRP A 642 9.97 8.52 9.82
C TRP A 642 8.62 7.86 10.11
N PHE A 643 7.56 8.65 10.35
CA PHE A 643 6.22 8.15 10.63
C PHE A 643 5.71 7.39 9.41
N ILE A 644 5.96 7.91 8.20
CA ILE A 644 5.67 7.24 6.93
C ILE A 644 6.54 5.98 6.80
N ARG A 645 7.86 6.02 6.91
CA ARG A 645 8.73 4.83 6.76
C ARG A 645 8.43 3.71 7.76
N LEU A 646 8.01 4.04 8.98
CA LEU A 646 7.67 3.06 10.00
C LEU A 646 6.25 2.51 9.84
N VAL A 647 5.29 3.39 9.54
CA VAL A 647 3.86 3.03 9.48
C VAL A 647 3.48 2.57 8.06
N TYR A 648 4.18 2.94 7.00
CA TYR A 648 3.89 2.57 5.59
C TYR A 648 3.98 1.06 5.33
N PRO A 649 5.06 0.34 5.71
CA PRO A 649 5.12 -1.11 5.55
C PRO A 649 4.05 -1.83 6.39
N LEU A 650 3.72 -1.24 7.55
CA LEU A 650 2.63 -1.67 8.42
C LEU A 650 1.25 -1.44 7.79
N MET A 651 1.05 -0.29 7.14
CA MET A 651 -0.18 0.08 6.43
C MET A 651 -0.41 -0.88 5.26
N LEU A 652 0.64 -1.23 4.50
CA LEU A 652 0.55 -2.19 3.40
C LEU A 652 0.21 -3.60 3.90
N LYS A 653 0.92 -4.14 4.90
CA LYS A 653 0.65 -5.49 5.44
C LYS A 653 -0.73 -5.62 6.11
N ILE A 654 -1.20 -4.59 6.82
CA ILE A 654 -2.58 -4.60 7.33
C ILE A 654 -3.59 -4.35 6.20
N SER A 655 -3.17 -3.67 5.12
CA SER A 655 -4.05 -3.38 4.00
C SER A 655 -4.46 -4.62 3.20
N GLU A 656 -3.57 -5.61 3.14
CA GLU A 656 -3.70 -6.88 2.41
C GLU A 656 -4.71 -7.85 3.04
N ASN A 657 -5.09 -7.66 4.32
CA ASN A 657 -6.01 -8.52 5.06
C ASN A 657 -7.46 -7.99 5.06
N ASP A 658 -8.04 -7.83 3.87
CA ASP A 658 -9.49 -7.61 3.72
C ASP A 658 -10.25 -8.90 4.05
N THR A 659 -10.95 -8.92 5.19
CA THR A 659 -11.67 -10.10 5.71
C THR A 659 -13.04 -10.33 5.07
N ARG A 660 -13.48 -9.43 4.19
CA ARG A 660 -14.73 -9.61 3.44
C ARG A 660 -14.61 -10.77 2.46
N THR A 661 -15.70 -11.50 2.26
CA THR A 661 -15.76 -12.44 1.14
C THR A 661 -15.74 -11.69 -0.20
N TRP A 662 -15.36 -12.36 -1.29
CA TRP A 662 -15.33 -11.75 -2.64
C TRP A 662 -16.67 -11.12 -3.03
N ALA A 663 -17.78 -11.75 -2.65
CA ALA A 663 -19.13 -11.26 -2.90
C ALA A 663 -19.44 -10.01 -2.08
N GLU A 664 -19.15 -10.00 -0.78
CA GLU A 664 -19.36 -8.82 0.08
C GLU A 664 -18.51 -7.64 -0.39
N ALA A 665 -17.24 -7.88 -0.69
CA ALA A 665 -16.35 -6.84 -1.22
C ALA A 665 -16.83 -6.31 -2.58
N PHE A 666 -17.37 -7.16 -3.45
CA PHE A 666 -17.94 -6.72 -4.72
C PHE A 666 -19.24 -5.92 -4.54
N ASP A 667 -20.09 -6.32 -3.60
CA ASP A 667 -21.32 -5.60 -3.28
C ASP A 667 -20.98 -4.19 -2.75
N ASP A 668 -20.02 -4.09 -1.83
CA ASP A 668 -19.51 -2.81 -1.32
C ASP A 668 -18.85 -1.97 -2.41
N LEU A 669 -18.03 -2.58 -3.28
CA LEU A 669 -17.41 -1.91 -4.43
C LEU A 669 -18.48 -1.34 -5.34
N HIS A 670 -19.48 -2.15 -5.67
CA HIS A 670 -20.56 -1.74 -6.55
C HIS A 670 -21.36 -0.58 -5.95
N GLU A 671 -21.72 -0.66 -4.67
CA GLU A 671 -22.38 0.44 -3.96
C GLU A 671 -21.54 1.72 -4.02
N LYS A 672 -20.27 1.64 -3.59
CA LYS A 672 -19.36 2.79 -3.54
C LYS A 672 -19.17 3.43 -4.91
N ILE A 673 -18.78 2.65 -5.92
CA ILE A 673 -18.51 3.20 -7.27
C ILE A 673 -19.79 3.74 -7.93
N SER A 674 -20.96 3.15 -7.66
CA SER A 674 -22.23 3.65 -8.20
C SER A 674 -22.65 5.02 -7.64
N LEU A 675 -22.16 5.35 -6.44
CA LEU A 675 -22.41 6.63 -5.77
C LEU A 675 -21.36 7.68 -6.14
N GLU A 676 -20.09 7.28 -6.08
CA GLU A 676 -18.96 8.22 -6.12
C GLU A 676 -18.42 8.48 -7.53
N TYR A 677 -18.67 7.59 -8.50
CA TYR A 677 -18.12 7.73 -9.84
C TYR A 677 -18.65 8.98 -10.56
N ALA A 678 -17.71 9.84 -10.92
CA ALA A 678 -17.97 11.18 -11.43
C ALA A 678 -18.82 11.25 -12.70
N PHE A 679 -18.74 10.26 -13.58
CA PHE A 679 -19.28 10.37 -14.95
C PHE A 679 -20.48 9.46 -15.23
N THR A 680 -21.19 9.02 -14.19
CA THR A 680 -22.34 8.11 -14.33
C THR A 680 -23.34 8.58 -15.40
N GLU A 681 -23.84 9.80 -15.29
CA GLU A 681 -24.83 10.35 -16.25
C GLU A 681 -24.19 10.72 -17.59
N TRP A 682 -22.98 11.28 -17.57
CA TRP A 682 -22.23 11.72 -18.76
C TRP A 682 -21.95 10.57 -19.74
N LYS A 683 -21.53 9.43 -19.19
CA LYS A 683 -21.24 8.20 -19.95
C LYS A 683 -22.44 7.26 -20.06
N GLY A 684 -23.53 7.53 -19.35
CA GLY A 684 -24.75 6.72 -19.38
C GLY A 684 -24.55 5.32 -18.79
N ILE A 685 -23.84 5.23 -17.67
CA ILE A 685 -23.52 3.96 -17.00
C ILE A 685 -24.80 3.35 -16.41
N ASP A 686 -25.11 2.12 -16.82
CA ASP A 686 -26.20 1.33 -16.26
C ASP A 686 -25.66 0.42 -15.13
N TRP A 687 -25.52 1.01 -13.94
CA TRP A 687 -25.03 0.31 -12.74
C TRP A 687 -25.83 -0.95 -12.44
N LYS A 688 -27.15 -0.91 -12.62
CA LYS A 688 -28.01 -2.06 -12.36
C LYS A 688 -27.65 -3.24 -13.27
N THR A 689 -27.54 -3.00 -14.57
CA THR A 689 -27.17 -4.06 -15.53
C THR A 689 -25.77 -4.61 -15.24
N LEU A 690 -24.82 -3.75 -14.85
CA LEU A 690 -23.48 -4.20 -14.46
C LEU A 690 -23.53 -5.12 -13.23
N TYR A 691 -24.24 -4.73 -12.17
CA TYR A 691 -24.39 -5.57 -10.98
C TYR A 691 -25.03 -6.92 -11.30
N GLU A 692 -26.17 -6.91 -12.01
CA GLU A 692 -26.90 -8.12 -12.39
C GLU A 692 -26.05 -9.06 -13.27
N THR A 693 -25.06 -8.52 -13.99
CA THR A 693 -24.14 -9.30 -14.84
C THR A 693 -22.98 -9.90 -14.06
N PHE A 694 -22.34 -9.11 -13.19
CA PHE A 694 -21.06 -9.48 -12.59
C PHE A 694 -21.19 -10.10 -11.20
N GLN A 695 -22.15 -9.68 -10.38
CA GLN A 695 -22.32 -10.22 -9.03
C GLN A 695 -22.49 -11.75 -9.01
N PRO A 696 -23.33 -12.38 -9.87
CA PRO A 696 -23.48 -13.83 -9.87
C PRO A 696 -22.19 -14.58 -10.27
N ARG A 697 -21.32 -13.94 -11.06
CA ARG A 697 -20.03 -14.50 -11.47
C ARG A 697 -19.03 -14.46 -10.32
N ILE A 698 -18.99 -13.37 -9.57
CA ILE A 698 -18.18 -13.24 -8.35
C ILE A 698 -18.61 -14.29 -7.32
N VAL A 699 -19.91 -14.44 -7.06
CA VAL A 699 -20.45 -15.48 -6.16
C VAL A 699 -20.09 -16.89 -6.63
N SER A 700 -20.14 -17.14 -7.95
CA SER A 700 -19.75 -18.44 -8.51
C SER A 700 -18.27 -18.71 -8.31
N ALA A 701 -17.40 -17.74 -8.59
CA ALA A 701 -15.95 -17.86 -8.41
C ALA A 701 -15.60 -18.12 -6.94
N GLN A 702 -16.24 -17.39 -6.01
CA GLN A 702 -16.07 -17.59 -4.58
C GLN A 702 -16.45 -19.00 -4.16
N LYS A 703 -17.61 -19.50 -4.63
CA LYS A 703 -18.09 -20.84 -4.29
C LYS A 703 -17.13 -21.95 -4.73
N THR A 704 -16.40 -21.73 -5.82
CA THR A 704 -15.43 -22.69 -6.36
C THR A 704 -14.00 -22.43 -5.92
N GLY A 705 -13.72 -21.32 -5.23
CA GLY A 705 -12.35 -20.86 -4.92
C GLY A 705 -11.53 -20.54 -6.17
N ASP A 706 -12.17 -20.11 -7.25
CA ASP A 706 -11.51 -19.86 -8.54
C ASP A 706 -11.06 -18.39 -8.64
N THR A 707 -9.81 -18.13 -8.24
CA THR A 707 -9.19 -16.79 -8.24
C THR A 707 -9.08 -16.20 -9.64
N ALA A 708 -8.83 -17.03 -10.67
CA ALA A 708 -8.76 -16.60 -12.06
C ALA A 708 -10.14 -16.12 -12.56
N ALA A 709 -11.21 -16.85 -12.23
CA ALA A 709 -12.58 -16.44 -12.56
C ALA A 709 -13.00 -15.16 -11.82
N TYR A 710 -12.59 -15.00 -10.57
CA TYR A 710 -12.82 -13.79 -9.78
C TYR A 710 -12.11 -12.57 -10.40
N TYR A 711 -10.80 -12.68 -10.67
CA TYR A 711 -10.02 -11.66 -11.35
C TYR A 711 -10.64 -11.26 -12.70
N LEU A 712 -11.03 -12.24 -13.51
CA LEU A 712 -11.61 -11.97 -14.83
C LEU A 712 -12.97 -11.26 -14.71
N ALA A 713 -13.81 -11.64 -13.75
CA ALA A 713 -15.09 -10.97 -13.51
C ALA A 713 -14.90 -9.52 -13.05
N LEU A 714 -13.97 -9.26 -12.12
CA LEU A 714 -13.60 -7.89 -11.72
C LEU A 714 -13.06 -7.08 -12.89
N ARG A 715 -12.11 -7.64 -13.63
CA ARG A 715 -11.49 -6.97 -14.77
C ARG A 715 -12.52 -6.58 -15.83
N GLU A 716 -13.42 -7.49 -16.20
CA GLU A 716 -14.49 -7.17 -17.16
C GLU A 716 -15.49 -6.15 -16.62
N TYR A 717 -15.76 -6.13 -15.31
CA TYR A 717 -16.59 -5.09 -14.67
C TYR A 717 -15.93 -3.70 -14.82
N ILE A 718 -14.64 -3.59 -14.48
CA ILE A 718 -13.86 -2.34 -14.62
C ILE A 718 -13.80 -1.87 -16.07
N TYR A 719 -13.54 -2.78 -17.01
CA TYR A 719 -13.49 -2.44 -18.45
C TYR A 719 -14.86 -2.18 -19.09
N SER A 720 -15.96 -2.38 -18.35
CA SER A 720 -17.30 -1.97 -18.79
C SER A 720 -17.57 -0.48 -18.53
N ILE A 721 -16.70 0.20 -17.79
CA ILE A 721 -16.76 1.65 -17.51
C ILE A 721 -15.72 2.33 -18.40
N PRO A 722 -16.11 3.07 -19.47
CA PRO A 722 -15.18 3.60 -20.46
C PRO A 722 -14.48 4.87 -19.94
N ASP A 723 -13.39 4.69 -19.19
CA ASP A 723 -12.68 5.76 -18.48
C ASP A 723 -11.22 5.38 -18.20
N GLY A 724 -10.27 6.24 -18.54
CA GLY A 724 -8.83 6.00 -18.36
C GLY A 724 -8.33 6.08 -16.92
N HIS A 725 -9.15 6.55 -15.98
CA HIS A 725 -8.85 6.53 -14.55
C HIS A 725 -9.46 5.34 -13.82
N VAL A 726 -10.35 4.58 -14.49
CA VAL A 726 -10.95 3.37 -13.92
C VAL A 726 -10.02 2.19 -14.16
N SER A 727 -9.38 1.71 -13.09
CA SER A 727 -8.31 0.72 -13.16
C SER A 727 -8.44 -0.42 -12.15
N LEU A 728 -7.83 -1.56 -12.50
CA LEU A 728 -7.63 -2.71 -11.61
C LEU A 728 -6.12 -2.94 -11.44
N GLN A 729 -5.61 -2.63 -10.26
CA GLN A 729 -4.21 -2.78 -9.89
C GLN A 729 -3.99 -4.03 -9.05
N ASN A 730 -2.76 -4.54 -9.06
CA ASN A 730 -2.33 -5.67 -8.26
C ASN A 730 -1.49 -5.12 -7.09
N ALA A 731 -1.97 -5.34 -5.86
CA ALA A 731 -1.31 -4.93 -4.62
C ALA A 731 -0.44 -6.03 -4.01
N SER A 732 -0.59 -7.28 -4.45
CA SER A 732 0.22 -8.41 -3.97
C SER A 732 0.88 -9.20 -5.11
N ALA A 733 1.88 -10.02 -4.77
CA ALA A 733 2.56 -10.90 -5.71
C ALA A 733 1.61 -11.96 -6.30
N GLU A 734 0.71 -12.50 -5.49
CA GLU A 734 -0.29 -13.50 -5.89
C GLU A 734 -1.32 -12.91 -6.86
N ALA A 735 -1.73 -11.66 -6.60
CA ALA A 735 -2.60 -10.91 -7.50
C ALA A 735 -1.92 -10.69 -8.85
N ALA A 736 -0.64 -10.29 -8.83
CA ALA A 736 0.17 -10.10 -10.04
C ALA A 736 0.39 -11.41 -10.80
N GLU A 737 0.62 -12.52 -10.11
CA GLU A 737 0.75 -13.84 -10.71
C GLU A 737 -0.58 -14.29 -11.34
N THR A 738 -1.68 -14.20 -10.60
CA THR A 738 -3.03 -14.54 -11.09
C THR A 738 -3.36 -13.75 -12.35
N ALA A 739 -3.15 -12.43 -12.32
CA ALA A 739 -3.33 -11.56 -13.46
C ALA A 739 -2.47 -12.00 -14.66
N SER A 740 -1.18 -12.27 -14.42
CA SER A 740 -0.23 -12.68 -15.46
C SER A 740 -0.61 -14.01 -16.10
N GLN A 741 -1.02 -15.00 -15.29
CA GLN A 741 -1.47 -16.30 -15.76
C GLN A 741 -2.75 -16.19 -16.60
N VAL A 742 -3.75 -15.41 -16.13
CA VAL A 742 -4.99 -15.17 -16.87
C VAL A 742 -4.70 -14.48 -18.20
N VAL A 743 -3.91 -13.39 -18.19
CA VAL A 743 -3.55 -12.67 -19.43
C VAL A 743 -2.78 -13.59 -20.39
N ALA A 744 -1.79 -14.34 -19.91
CA ALA A 744 -1.02 -15.27 -20.73
C ALA A 744 -1.90 -16.36 -21.36
N SER A 745 -2.91 -16.86 -20.64
CA SER A 745 -3.84 -17.87 -21.16
C SER A 745 -4.73 -17.35 -22.30
N HIS A 746 -4.94 -16.03 -22.43
CA HIS A 746 -5.79 -15.42 -23.45
C HIS A 746 -4.99 -14.80 -24.61
N ILE A 747 -3.88 -14.13 -24.31
CA ILE A 747 -3.11 -13.34 -25.29
C ILE A 747 -1.59 -13.58 -25.22
N GLY A 748 -1.13 -14.61 -24.52
CA GLY A 748 0.30 -14.93 -24.39
C GLY A 748 0.95 -15.33 -25.72
N GLY A 749 0.18 -15.81 -26.69
CA GLY A 749 0.64 -16.10 -28.05
C GLY A 749 0.46 -14.93 -29.02
N SER A 750 1.26 -14.95 -30.09
CA SER A 750 1.30 -13.94 -31.15
C SER A 750 1.41 -14.60 -32.52
N TYR A 751 0.63 -14.10 -33.48
CA TYR A 751 0.77 -14.45 -34.89
C TYR A 751 1.97 -13.76 -35.57
N GLY A 752 2.71 -12.92 -34.83
CA GLY A 752 3.91 -12.24 -35.32
C GLY A 752 3.59 -11.00 -36.15
N LEU A 753 2.47 -10.33 -35.93
CA LEU A 753 2.14 -9.06 -36.58
C LEU A 753 1.28 -8.16 -35.68
N ALA A 754 1.25 -6.86 -35.96
CA ALA A 754 0.19 -5.93 -35.57
C ALA A 754 -0.22 -5.06 -36.76
N VAL A 755 -1.47 -4.60 -36.77
CA VAL A 755 -2.03 -3.81 -37.89
C VAL A 755 -2.20 -2.34 -37.50
N ILE A 756 -2.43 -1.48 -38.48
CA ILE A 756 -2.83 -0.08 -38.29
C ILE A 756 -3.81 0.31 -39.40
N GLY A 757 -4.77 1.18 -39.08
CA GLY A 757 -5.72 1.71 -40.06
C GLY A 757 -5.19 2.96 -40.75
N LEU A 758 -5.32 3.02 -42.07
CA LEU A 758 -5.02 4.21 -42.88
C LEU A 758 -6.27 5.06 -43.12
N ASP A 759 -6.07 6.33 -43.48
CA ASP A 759 -7.16 7.27 -43.79
C ASP A 759 -8.00 6.83 -45.00
N ASP A 760 -7.42 6.07 -45.93
CA ASP A 760 -8.12 5.48 -47.08
C ASP A 760 -8.98 4.24 -46.71
N GLY A 761 -8.92 3.83 -45.45
CA GLY A 761 -9.71 2.73 -44.88
C GLY A 761 -9.07 1.35 -45.01
N ARG A 762 -7.86 1.22 -45.57
CA ARG A 762 -7.07 -0.02 -45.55
C ARG A 762 -6.54 -0.31 -44.14
N MET A 763 -6.31 -1.59 -43.85
CA MET A 763 -5.63 -2.05 -42.63
C MET A 763 -4.31 -2.68 -43.03
N ILE A 764 -3.19 -2.08 -42.67
CA ILE A 764 -1.86 -2.55 -43.08
C ILE A 764 -1.06 -3.10 -41.90
N VAL A 765 -0.16 -4.03 -42.17
CA VAL A 765 0.81 -4.53 -41.18
C VAL A 765 1.90 -3.48 -40.97
N HIS A 766 2.03 -2.96 -39.74
CA HIS A 766 3.09 -2.00 -39.38
C HIS A 766 4.13 -2.59 -38.40
N ILE A 767 3.79 -3.66 -37.68
CA ILE A 767 4.76 -4.43 -36.88
C ILE A 767 4.86 -5.83 -37.44
N LEU A 768 6.09 -6.27 -37.75
CA LEU A 768 6.36 -7.58 -38.32
C LEU A 768 7.76 -8.06 -37.92
N PRO A 769 7.93 -8.75 -36.78
CA PRO A 769 9.20 -9.37 -36.44
C PRO A 769 9.61 -10.40 -37.51
N GLU A 770 10.86 -10.34 -37.97
CA GLU A 770 11.36 -11.16 -39.10
C GLU A 770 11.20 -12.67 -38.86
N ASP A 771 11.34 -13.13 -37.62
CA ASP A 771 11.20 -14.54 -37.24
C ASP A 771 9.77 -14.96 -36.84
N GLY A 772 8.80 -14.03 -36.92
CA GLY A 772 7.41 -14.27 -36.54
C GLY A 772 6.65 -15.20 -37.50
N PRO A 773 5.56 -15.86 -37.06
CA PRO A 773 4.74 -16.73 -37.90
C PRO A 773 4.24 -16.04 -39.19
N ALA A 774 3.79 -14.79 -39.10
CA ALA A 774 3.35 -13.97 -40.23
C ALA A 774 4.44 -13.78 -41.30
N ALA A 775 5.65 -13.37 -40.90
CA ALA A 775 6.77 -13.15 -41.80
C ALA A 775 7.18 -14.45 -42.52
N LYS A 776 7.24 -15.56 -41.77
CA LYS A 776 7.51 -16.92 -42.27
C LYS A 776 6.44 -17.42 -43.25
N ALA A 777 5.19 -16.99 -43.08
CA ALA A 777 4.08 -17.30 -43.97
C ALA A 777 4.05 -16.43 -45.24
N GLY A 778 4.98 -15.48 -45.41
CA GLY A 778 5.09 -14.66 -46.62
C GLY A 778 4.46 -13.26 -46.52
N ILE A 779 3.92 -12.88 -45.35
CA ILE A 779 3.42 -11.52 -45.11
C ILE A 779 4.62 -10.56 -45.04
N ARG A 780 4.43 -9.32 -45.52
CA ARG A 780 5.45 -8.26 -45.52
C ARG A 780 4.94 -7.00 -44.80
N PHE A 781 5.87 -6.16 -44.33
CA PHE A 781 5.54 -4.84 -43.81
C PHE A 781 4.77 -4.05 -44.89
N GLY A 782 3.68 -3.38 -44.50
CA GLY A 782 2.77 -2.68 -45.40
C GLY A 782 1.72 -3.58 -46.08
N ALA A 783 1.72 -4.89 -45.82
CA ALA A 783 0.69 -5.78 -46.38
C ALA A 783 -0.71 -5.38 -45.90
N GLU A 784 -1.65 -5.25 -46.81
CA GLU A 784 -3.05 -4.99 -46.51
C GLU A 784 -3.72 -6.28 -46.03
N ILE A 785 -4.27 -6.29 -44.82
CA ILE A 785 -5.09 -7.39 -44.30
C ILE A 785 -6.54 -7.10 -44.65
N THR A 786 -7.17 -7.98 -45.42
CA THR A 786 -8.57 -7.79 -45.87
C THR A 786 -9.56 -8.65 -45.10
N GLU A 787 -9.15 -9.86 -44.67
CA GLU A 787 -9.99 -10.78 -43.91
C GLU A 787 -9.22 -11.51 -42.80
N TRP A 788 -9.93 -11.79 -41.71
CA TRP A 788 -9.45 -12.56 -40.55
C TRP A 788 -10.52 -13.59 -40.16
N ASP A 789 -10.17 -14.87 -40.18
CA ASP A 789 -11.08 -16.00 -39.93
C ASP A 789 -12.37 -15.97 -40.75
N GLY A 790 -12.27 -15.51 -42.00
CA GLY A 790 -13.39 -15.41 -42.93
C GLY A 790 -14.32 -14.20 -42.69
N LEU A 791 -13.98 -13.32 -41.75
CA LEU A 791 -14.64 -12.03 -41.57
C LEU A 791 -13.82 -10.91 -42.24
N PRO A 792 -14.45 -9.91 -42.88
CA PRO A 792 -13.76 -8.69 -43.27
C PRO A 792 -13.04 -8.07 -42.07
N ILE A 793 -11.80 -7.59 -42.25
CA ILE A 793 -10.93 -7.16 -41.14
C ILE A 793 -11.60 -6.14 -40.20
N LYS A 794 -12.40 -5.22 -40.74
CA LYS A 794 -13.14 -4.21 -39.93
C LYS A 794 -14.15 -4.86 -38.99
N ALA A 795 -14.82 -5.93 -39.43
CA ALA A 795 -15.74 -6.70 -38.61
C ALA A 795 -14.99 -7.57 -37.59
N ALA A 796 -13.86 -8.17 -37.99
CA ALA A 796 -13.03 -8.97 -37.10
C ALA A 796 -12.50 -8.14 -35.91
N LEU A 797 -12.03 -6.91 -36.17
CA LEU A 797 -11.56 -6.00 -35.14
C LEU A 797 -12.62 -5.68 -34.09
N ASN A 798 -13.91 -5.60 -34.48
CA ASN A 798 -14.99 -5.32 -33.52
C ASN A 798 -15.18 -6.44 -32.49
N ASN A 799 -14.72 -7.66 -32.80
CA ASN A 799 -14.76 -8.83 -31.92
C ASN A 799 -13.49 -8.99 -31.07
N VAL A 800 -12.48 -8.14 -31.27
CA VAL A 800 -11.24 -8.17 -30.47
C VAL A 800 -11.53 -7.55 -29.11
N SER A 801 -11.33 -8.35 -28.06
CA SER A 801 -11.37 -7.86 -26.69
C SER A 801 -10.16 -7.00 -26.40
N VAL A 802 -10.40 -5.83 -25.81
CA VAL A 802 -9.36 -4.89 -25.37
C VAL A 802 -9.14 -4.93 -23.87
N ILE A 803 -9.81 -5.82 -23.15
CA ILE A 803 -9.69 -5.89 -21.69
C ILE A 803 -8.28 -6.28 -21.24
N TRP A 804 -7.36 -6.58 -22.16
CA TRP A 804 -6.00 -7.02 -21.89
C TRP A 804 -4.97 -5.89 -21.92
N SER A 805 -5.38 -4.65 -22.21
CA SER A 805 -4.51 -3.48 -22.13
C SER A 805 -4.05 -3.21 -20.68
N GLY A 806 -3.04 -2.37 -20.52
CA GLY A 806 -2.42 -2.13 -19.22
C GLY A 806 -3.33 -1.34 -18.27
N GLY A 807 -3.58 -1.89 -17.08
CA GLY A 807 -4.04 -1.17 -15.87
C GLY A 807 -5.45 -0.57 -15.88
N ALA A 808 -5.86 0.17 -16.90
CA ALA A 808 -7.05 1.01 -16.93
C ALA A 808 -7.95 0.76 -18.13
N SER A 809 -9.21 1.17 -18.02
CA SER A 809 -10.20 1.13 -19.11
C SER A 809 -9.94 2.23 -20.15
N HIS A 810 -10.74 2.26 -21.22
CA HIS A 810 -10.55 3.18 -22.35
C HIS A 810 -11.67 4.19 -22.43
N ALA A 811 -11.34 5.48 -22.33
CA ALA A 811 -12.34 6.54 -22.33
C ALA A 811 -13.01 6.78 -23.69
N THR A 812 -12.32 6.53 -24.80
CA THR A 812 -12.83 6.84 -26.14
C THR A 812 -12.73 5.66 -27.12
N ASN A 813 -13.54 5.75 -28.18
CA ASN A 813 -13.54 4.78 -29.27
C ASN A 813 -12.23 4.77 -30.07
N GLU A 814 -11.52 5.90 -30.15
CA GLU A 814 -10.22 5.99 -30.83
C GLU A 814 -9.19 5.14 -30.08
N ILE A 815 -9.06 5.31 -28.76
CA ILE A 815 -8.16 4.52 -27.91
C ILE A 815 -8.52 3.02 -27.95
N ARG A 816 -9.81 2.70 -27.81
CA ARG A 816 -10.30 1.32 -27.93
C ARG A 816 -9.92 0.71 -29.28
N ARG A 817 -10.02 1.46 -30.37
CA ARG A 817 -9.66 0.97 -31.72
C ARG A 817 -8.15 0.72 -31.84
N LEU A 818 -7.32 1.59 -31.27
CA LEU A 818 -5.87 1.42 -31.26
C LEU A 818 -5.47 0.14 -30.52
N GLU A 819 -6.11 -0.18 -29.39
CA GLU A 819 -5.87 -1.45 -28.71
C GLU A 819 -6.35 -2.66 -29.52
N GLN A 820 -7.48 -2.57 -30.23
CA GLN A 820 -7.94 -3.64 -31.13
C GLN A 820 -6.92 -3.94 -32.24
N TYR A 821 -6.24 -2.92 -32.76
CA TYR A 821 -5.18 -3.09 -33.74
C TYR A 821 -3.96 -3.85 -33.20
N ARG A 822 -3.66 -3.69 -31.90
CA ARG A 822 -2.58 -4.40 -31.21
C ARG A 822 -2.96 -5.84 -30.90
N PHE A 823 -4.19 -6.06 -30.43
CA PHE A 823 -4.63 -7.37 -29.96
C PHE A 823 -5.14 -8.32 -31.05
N ILE A 824 -5.50 -7.86 -32.24
CA ILE A 824 -5.90 -8.77 -33.34
C ILE A 824 -4.80 -9.80 -33.67
N GLY A 825 -3.54 -9.41 -33.52
CA GLY A 825 -2.38 -10.29 -33.73
C GLY A 825 -2.08 -11.25 -32.58
N ARG A 826 -2.87 -11.25 -31.50
CA ARG A 826 -2.62 -12.03 -30.28
C ARG A 826 -3.75 -13.00 -29.96
N ALA A 827 -3.38 -14.13 -29.37
CA ALA A 827 -4.27 -15.24 -29.03
C ALA A 827 -3.57 -16.19 -28.03
N PRO A 828 -4.23 -17.24 -27.52
CA PRO A 828 -3.54 -18.27 -26.74
C PRO A 828 -2.44 -18.96 -27.58
N VAL A 829 -1.35 -19.38 -26.93
CA VAL A 829 -0.27 -20.10 -27.63
C VAL A 829 -0.82 -21.37 -28.30
N GLY A 830 -0.50 -21.55 -29.58
CA GLY A 830 -0.99 -22.65 -30.40
C GLY A 830 -2.33 -22.41 -31.10
N ALA A 831 -3.03 -21.30 -30.81
CA ALA A 831 -4.24 -20.92 -31.54
C ALA A 831 -3.94 -20.69 -33.03
N GLN A 832 -4.90 -21.02 -33.89
CA GLN A 832 -4.78 -20.83 -35.34
C GLN A 832 -5.72 -19.73 -35.84
N ALA A 833 -5.27 -18.93 -36.80
CA ALA A 833 -6.09 -17.94 -37.49
C ALA A 833 -5.83 -18.00 -39.00
N LYS A 834 -6.89 -17.85 -39.81
CA LYS A 834 -6.80 -17.76 -41.26
C LYS A 834 -6.80 -16.28 -41.68
N VAL A 835 -5.72 -15.83 -42.30
CA VAL A 835 -5.50 -14.41 -42.63
C VAL A 835 -5.39 -14.24 -44.14
N THR A 836 -6.27 -13.41 -44.71
CA THR A 836 -6.20 -13.00 -46.13
C THR A 836 -5.52 -11.64 -46.22
N PHE A 837 -4.44 -11.56 -47.00
CA PHE A 837 -3.62 -10.37 -47.13
C PHE A 837 -3.18 -10.11 -48.57
N LYS A 838 -2.72 -8.89 -48.83
CA LYS A 838 -2.12 -8.46 -50.09
C LYS A 838 -0.84 -7.68 -49.81
N ASN A 839 0.32 -8.22 -50.21
CA ASN A 839 1.59 -7.53 -50.02
C ASN A 839 1.72 -6.29 -50.93
N PRO A 840 2.55 -5.30 -50.56
CA PRO A 840 2.82 -4.14 -51.41
C PRO A 840 3.29 -4.54 -52.82
N GLY A 841 2.63 -4.01 -53.85
CA GLY A 841 2.98 -4.25 -55.26
C GLY A 841 2.45 -5.56 -55.87
N GLU A 842 1.83 -6.45 -55.08
CA GLU A 842 1.17 -7.65 -55.61
C GLU A 842 -0.23 -7.33 -56.13
N ALA A 843 -0.70 -8.08 -57.15
CA ALA A 843 -2.02 -7.86 -57.76
C ALA A 843 -3.14 -8.63 -57.04
N GLU A 844 -2.85 -9.87 -56.64
CA GLU A 844 -3.80 -10.82 -56.06
C GLU A 844 -3.59 -10.96 -54.54
N ALA A 845 -4.67 -11.22 -53.80
CA ALA A 845 -4.59 -11.53 -52.38
C ALA A 845 -4.21 -13.01 -52.16
N ALA A 846 -3.49 -13.28 -51.07
CA ALA A 846 -3.16 -14.62 -50.60
C ALA A 846 -3.82 -14.89 -49.25
N THR A 847 -4.09 -16.16 -48.95
CA THR A 847 -4.61 -16.57 -47.65
C THR A 847 -3.71 -17.61 -47.01
N VAL A 848 -3.34 -17.38 -45.75
CA VAL A 848 -2.47 -18.26 -44.97
C VAL A 848 -3.13 -18.64 -43.65
N THR A 849 -2.72 -19.78 -43.08
CA THR A 849 -3.05 -20.14 -41.70
C THR A 849 -1.84 -19.86 -40.84
N LEU A 850 -1.99 -19.00 -39.85
CA LEU A 850 -0.97 -18.67 -38.87
C LEU A 850 -1.24 -19.44 -37.58
N THR A 851 -0.17 -19.84 -36.88
CA THR A 851 -0.24 -20.41 -35.54
C THR A 851 0.42 -19.43 -34.57
N ALA A 852 -0.28 -19.06 -33.51
CA ALA A 852 0.23 -18.17 -32.49
C ALA A 852 1.37 -18.84 -31.70
N VAL A 853 2.49 -18.16 -31.54
CA VAL A 853 3.65 -18.62 -30.77
C VAL A 853 3.90 -17.68 -29.59
N ASN A 854 4.49 -18.18 -28.50
CA ASN A 854 4.96 -17.28 -27.45
C ASN A 854 6.08 -16.41 -28.04
N ASP A 855 5.87 -15.09 -28.05
CA ASP A 855 6.85 -14.10 -28.46
C ASP A 855 7.30 -13.20 -27.30
N ASP A 856 7.00 -13.61 -26.06
CA ASP A 856 7.27 -12.86 -24.82
C ASP A 856 6.75 -11.41 -24.91
N TYR A 857 5.54 -11.27 -25.46
CA TYR A 857 4.85 -10.00 -25.70
C TYR A 857 5.59 -9.02 -26.63
N LYS A 858 6.60 -9.48 -27.38
CA LYS A 858 7.40 -8.63 -28.28
C LYS A 858 6.55 -7.85 -29.28
N THR A 859 5.58 -8.46 -29.96
CA THR A 859 4.72 -7.68 -30.88
C THR A 859 3.85 -6.65 -30.16
N TYR A 860 3.39 -6.94 -28.94
CA TYR A 860 2.60 -5.99 -28.15
C TYR A 860 3.42 -4.77 -27.74
N ILE A 861 4.66 -4.99 -27.28
CA ILE A 861 5.63 -3.94 -26.92
C ILE A 861 6.02 -3.12 -28.15
N LEU A 862 6.30 -3.76 -29.29
CA LEU A 862 6.66 -3.07 -30.53
C LEU A 862 5.49 -2.27 -31.13
N SER A 863 4.26 -2.75 -30.94
CA SER A 863 3.03 -2.05 -31.37
C SER A 863 2.60 -0.93 -30.42
N ASN A 864 3.40 -0.68 -29.38
CA ASN A 864 3.08 0.39 -28.44
C ASN A 864 3.22 1.72 -29.17
N TYR A 865 2.10 2.45 -29.28
CA TYR A 865 2.11 3.86 -29.69
C TYR A 865 2.75 4.78 -28.64
N PHE A 866 3.38 4.18 -27.62
CA PHE A 866 4.27 4.76 -26.62
C PHE A 866 5.61 4.00 -26.63
N PRO A 867 6.54 4.22 -27.56
CA PRO A 867 7.83 3.54 -27.49
C PRO A 867 8.51 3.81 -26.14
N THR A 868 9.04 2.77 -25.49
CA THR A 868 9.79 2.89 -24.24
C THR A 868 11.07 3.67 -24.49
N GLU A 869 11.08 4.94 -24.07
CA GLU A 869 12.35 5.65 -23.90
C GLU A 869 12.99 5.18 -22.60
N LYS A 870 14.33 5.13 -22.60
CA LYS A 870 15.08 4.97 -21.36
C LYS A 870 14.71 6.13 -20.45
N ASP A 871 14.12 5.78 -19.33
CA ASP A 871 13.77 6.61 -18.18
C ASP A 871 14.74 7.80 -18.04
N THR A 872 14.29 8.99 -18.42
CA THR A 872 15.02 10.21 -18.10
C THR A 872 14.49 10.66 -16.76
N LYS A 873 15.38 10.74 -15.75
CA LYS A 873 15.08 11.15 -14.36
C LYS A 873 14.40 12.53 -14.19
N THR A 874 14.03 13.21 -15.28
CA THR A 874 13.50 14.57 -15.26
C THR A 874 12.23 14.62 -16.14
N PRO A 875 11.10 15.18 -15.67
CA PRO A 875 9.81 15.11 -16.38
C PRO A 875 9.72 16.11 -17.55
N LEU A 876 10.76 16.94 -17.73
CA LEU A 876 10.80 18.01 -18.72
C LEU A 876 12.14 18.06 -19.43
N GLN A 877 12.08 18.22 -20.75
CA GLN A 877 13.24 18.52 -21.59
C GLN A 877 12.90 19.66 -22.55
N TYR A 878 13.87 20.54 -22.85
CA TYR A 878 13.67 21.59 -23.84
C TYR A 878 14.90 21.80 -24.73
N LYS A 879 14.66 22.25 -25.96
CA LYS A 879 15.70 22.61 -26.93
C LYS A 879 15.18 23.61 -27.96
N ILE A 880 16.09 24.16 -28.77
CA ILE A 880 15.74 24.87 -30.00
C ILE A 880 16.08 23.94 -31.18
N LEU A 881 15.09 23.68 -32.04
CA LEU A 881 15.25 22.80 -33.20
C LEU A 881 16.10 23.48 -34.29
N SER A 882 16.56 22.69 -35.27
CA SER A 882 17.36 23.18 -36.41
C SER A 882 16.66 24.27 -37.24
N GLY A 883 15.32 24.35 -37.19
CA GLY A 883 14.51 25.41 -37.79
C GLY A 883 14.33 26.68 -36.94
N GLY A 884 14.92 26.73 -35.73
CA GLY A 884 14.81 27.87 -34.81
C GLY A 884 13.61 27.85 -33.87
N TYR A 885 12.70 26.87 -33.99
CA TYR A 885 11.54 26.70 -33.12
C TYR A 885 11.94 26.23 -31.72
N GLY A 886 11.28 26.78 -30.69
CA GLY A 886 11.37 26.24 -29.34
C GLY A 886 10.61 24.92 -29.24
N TYR A 887 11.17 23.94 -28.55
CA TYR A 887 10.54 22.65 -28.30
C TYR A 887 10.67 22.30 -26.82
N ILE A 888 9.55 21.96 -26.20
CA ILE A 888 9.46 21.45 -24.83
C ILE A 888 8.75 20.12 -24.89
N LYS A 889 9.32 19.10 -24.25
CA LYS A 889 8.71 17.81 -24.03
C LYS A 889 8.41 17.67 -22.56
N ILE A 890 7.16 17.31 -22.23
CA ILE A 890 6.69 17.09 -20.86
C ILE A 890 6.11 15.69 -20.78
N THR A 891 6.50 14.94 -19.76
CA THR A 891 5.99 13.58 -19.50
C THR A 891 5.05 13.49 -18.29
N ALA A 892 5.10 14.48 -17.38
CA ALA A 892 4.22 14.61 -16.22
C ALA A 892 4.28 16.03 -15.65
N GLU A 893 3.23 16.46 -14.93
CA GLU A 893 3.17 17.71 -14.16
C GLU A 893 3.38 17.45 -12.66
N PRO A 894 4.58 17.66 -12.10
CA PRO A 894 4.79 17.46 -10.66
C PRO A 894 3.97 18.46 -9.83
N GLY A 895 3.48 18.02 -8.67
CA GLY A 895 2.81 18.84 -7.67
C GLY A 895 3.75 19.51 -6.68
N THR A 896 3.23 20.46 -5.90
CA THR A 896 3.98 21.11 -4.82
C THR A 896 4.33 20.09 -3.74
N GLY A 897 5.63 19.82 -3.57
CA GLY A 897 6.12 18.80 -2.62
C GLY A 897 6.80 17.60 -3.30
N ASP A 898 6.60 17.39 -4.61
CA ASP A 898 7.33 16.38 -5.36
C ASP A 898 8.82 16.73 -5.43
N GLU A 899 9.71 15.72 -5.30
CA GLU A 899 11.17 15.89 -5.37
C GLU A 899 11.62 16.63 -6.65
N GLN A 900 10.89 16.42 -7.75
CA GLN A 900 11.21 16.98 -9.07
C GLN A 900 10.60 18.37 -9.33
N TYR A 901 9.72 18.87 -8.45
CA TYR A 901 8.94 20.10 -8.69
C TYR A 901 9.82 21.33 -8.92
N GLU A 902 10.77 21.58 -8.01
CA GLU A 902 11.64 22.75 -8.08
C GLU A 902 12.51 22.77 -9.35
N GLU A 903 13.06 21.61 -9.73
CA GLU A 903 13.82 21.49 -10.97
C GLU A 903 12.93 21.67 -12.21
N PHE A 904 11.73 21.09 -12.20
CA PHE A 904 10.76 21.25 -13.28
C PHE A 904 10.39 22.72 -13.51
N VAL A 905 10.00 23.43 -12.44
CA VAL A 905 9.66 24.86 -12.50
C VAL A 905 10.83 25.69 -13.02
N ARG A 906 12.04 25.42 -12.52
CA ARG A 906 13.27 26.09 -12.97
C ARG A 906 13.52 25.86 -14.46
N LEU A 907 13.42 24.62 -14.94
CA LEU A 907 13.67 24.29 -16.34
C LEU A 907 12.61 24.90 -17.26
N TYR A 908 11.32 24.85 -16.90
CA TYR A 908 10.24 25.45 -17.69
C TYR A 908 10.39 26.97 -17.80
N LYS A 909 10.64 27.67 -16.67
CA LYS A 909 10.94 29.12 -16.66
C LYS A 909 12.15 29.45 -17.54
N THR A 910 13.21 28.64 -17.46
CA THR A 910 14.42 28.83 -18.26
C THR A 910 14.14 28.65 -19.75
N ALA A 911 13.37 27.62 -20.12
CA ALA A 911 12.98 27.34 -21.50
C ALA A 911 12.18 28.52 -22.09
N MET A 912 11.11 28.93 -21.42
CA MET A 912 10.24 30.03 -21.88
C MET A 912 11.00 31.35 -21.97
N LYS A 913 11.81 31.69 -20.97
CA LYS A 913 12.68 32.87 -21.04
C LYS A 913 13.63 32.80 -22.24
N THR A 914 14.27 31.65 -22.46
CA THR A 914 15.20 31.45 -23.58
C THR A 914 14.52 31.65 -24.93
N PHE A 915 13.30 31.12 -25.09
CA PHE A 915 12.54 31.23 -26.33
C PHE A 915 12.09 32.66 -26.61
N THR A 916 11.61 33.37 -25.58
CA THR A 916 11.21 34.77 -25.67
C THR A 916 12.41 35.68 -25.95
N ASP A 917 13.53 35.52 -25.24
CA ASP A 917 14.76 36.30 -25.44
C ASP A 917 15.34 36.12 -26.85
N LYS A 918 15.26 34.91 -27.41
CA LYS A 918 15.74 34.59 -28.76
C LYS A 918 14.74 34.89 -29.87
N GLY A 919 13.50 35.24 -29.52
CA GLY A 919 12.43 35.52 -30.48
C GLY A 919 12.17 34.32 -31.40
N VAL A 920 12.03 33.12 -30.85
CA VAL A 920 11.75 31.93 -31.65
C VAL A 920 10.43 32.10 -32.44
N PRO A 921 10.36 31.66 -33.70
CA PRO A 921 9.19 31.88 -34.56
C PRO A 921 7.97 31.02 -34.18
N GLY A 922 8.13 30.05 -33.29
CA GLY A 922 7.07 29.21 -32.74
C GLY A 922 7.58 28.36 -31.59
N VAL A 923 6.67 27.94 -30.70
CA VAL A 923 6.93 26.99 -29.60
C VAL A 923 6.12 25.71 -29.83
N ILE A 924 6.76 24.56 -29.66
CA ILE A 924 6.16 23.23 -29.77
C ILE A 924 6.15 22.59 -28.39
N LEU A 925 4.98 22.22 -27.90
CA LEU A 925 4.80 21.43 -26.68
C LEU A 925 4.49 19.98 -27.07
N ASP A 926 5.37 19.06 -26.72
CA ASP A 926 5.20 17.63 -26.96
C ASP A 926 4.63 16.97 -25.70
N LEU A 927 3.32 16.73 -25.72
CA LEU A 927 2.54 16.14 -24.64
C LEU A 927 2.04 14.73 -25.00
N ARG A 928 2.55 14.13 -26.09
CA ARG A 928 2.07 12.83 -26.62
C ARG A 928 2.10 11.70 -25.59
N ARG A 929 2.97 11.83 -24.57
CA ARG A 929 3.20 10.86 -23.49
C ARG A 929 2.98 11.45 -22.09
N ASN A 930 2.29 12.58 -22.01
CA ASN A 930 2.11 13.28 -20.75
C ASN A 930 0.96 12.64 -19.94
N ASN A 931 1.31 11.92 -18.88
CA ASN A 931 0.32 11.21 -18.08
C ASN A 931 -0.40 12.07 -17.03
N GLY A 932 -0.17 13.38 -17.03
CA GLY A 932 -0.79 14.32 -16.10
C GLY A 932 -0.04 14.45 -14.78
N GLY A 933 -0.77 14.90 -13.76
CA GLY A 933 -0.26 15.17 -12.42
C GLY A 933 -1.04 16.33 -11.79
N SER A 934 -0.36 17.42 -11.46
CA SER A 934 -0.96 18.60 -10.82
C SER A 934 -1.67 19.53 -11.80
N GLU A 935 -2.92 19.87 -11.49
CA GLU A 935 -3.73 20.84 -12.23
C GLU A 935 -3.20 22.28 -12.08
N ASP A 936 -2.70 22.64 -10.90
CA ASP A 936 -2.07 23.94 -10.66
C ASP A 936 -0.82 24.14 -11.52
N THR A 937 0.02 23.10 -11.61
CA THR A 937 1.22 23.13 -12.46
C THR A 937 0.84 23.28 -13.94
N ALA A 938 -0.20 22.57 -14.40
CA ALA A 938 -0.70 22.70 -15.77
C ALA A 938 -1.24 24.11 -16.06
N ALA A 939 -2.06 24.68 -15.17
CA ALA A 939 -2.58 26.03 -15.28
C ALA A 939 -1.46 27.09 -15.24
N TRP A 940 -0.48 26.91 -14.36
CA TRP A 940 0.71 27.77 -14.26
C TRP A 940 1.54 27.77 -15.55
N MET A 941 1.77 26.59 -16.16
CA MET A 941 2.47 26.46 -17.44
C MET A 941 1.71 27.18 -18.56
N ALA A 942 0.38 27.02 -18.63
CA ALA A 942 -0.45 27.72 -19.60
C ALA A 942 -0.31 29.25 -19.48
N GLY A 943 -0.08 29.77 -18.26
CA GLY A 943 0.11 31.19 -17.97
C GLY A 943 1.21 31.89 -18.76
N PHE A 944 2.20 31.16 -19.29
CA PHE A 944 3.23 31.74 -20.17
C PHE A 944 2.71 32.09 -21.57
N PHE A 945 1.51 31.65 -21.95
CA PHE A 945 0.90 31.92 -23.25
C PHE A 945 -0.35 32.78 -23.17
N TYR A 946 -0.78 33.16 -21.96
CA TYR A 946 -1.96 33.99 -21.71
C TYR A 946 -1.57 35.42 -21.35
N PRO A 947 -2.10 36.45 -22.03
CA PRO A 947 -1.80 37.85 -21.72
C PRO A 947 -2.62 38.39 -20.54
N GLU A 948 -3.72 37.71 -20.20
CA GLU A 948 -4.67 38.08 -19.14
C GLU A 948 -5.15 36.80 -18.44
N LYS A 949 -5.63 36.94 -17.20
CA LYS A 949 -6.20 35.84 -16.42
C LYS A 949 -7.34 35.15 -17.17
N ALA A 950 -7.37 33.83 -17.15
CA ALA A 950 -8.40 33.03 -17.81
C ALA A 950 -8.81 31.83 -16.95
N HIS A 951 -10.05 31.38 -17.10
CA HIS A 951 -10.52 30.19 -16.39
C HIS A 951 -9.87 28.92 -16.93
N TYR A 952 -9.29 28.11 -16.04
CA TYR A 952 -8.76 26.79 -16.38
C TYR A 952 -9.85 25.73 -16.17
N GLU A 953 -10.30 25.57 -14.93
CA GLU A 953 -11.37 24.64 -14.56
C GLU A 953 -12.04 24.96 -13.22
N SER A 954 -13.23 24.42 -13.01
CA SER A 954 -13.84 24.26 -11.69
C SER A 954 -13.85 22.77 -11.33
N ILE A 955 -13.21 22.41 -10.22
CA ILE A 955 -13.15 21.03 -9.74
C ILE A 955 -14.44 20.72 -8.99
N ASN A 956 -15.19 19.73 -9.49
CA ASN A 956 -16.47 19.28 -8.93
C ASN A 956 -16.33 17.87 -8.36
N LEU A 957 -16.24 17.73 -7.03
CA LEU A 957 -15.97 16.45 -6.35
C LEU A 957 -17.23 15.88 -5.70
N TYR A 958 -17.33 14.56 -5.66
CA TYR A 958 -18.36 13.87 -4.87
C TYR A 958 -18.11 14.08 -3.38
N ASN A 959 -19.10 14.65 -2.70
CA ASN A 959 -19.11 14.83 -1.25
C ASN A 959 -19.95 13.71 -0.61
N SER A 960 -19.27 12.77 0.06
CA SER A 960 -19.93 11.63 0.71
C SER A 960 -20.91 12.02 1.83
N LYS A 961 -20.73 13.20 2.45
CA LYS A 961 -21.64 13.70 3.50
C LYS A 961 -22.95 14.20 2.91
N SER A 962 -22.90 14.92 1.78
CA SER A 962 -24.10 15.47 1.14
C SER A 962 -24.72 14.53 0.10
N GLY A 963 -23.97 13.53 -0.36
CA GLY A 963 -24.35 12.60 -1.41
C GLY A 963 -24.44 13.27 -2.80
N LYS A 964 -23.69 14.36 -3.00
CA LYS A 964 -23.76 15.19 -4.21
C LYS A 964 -22.38 15.62 -4.68
N PHE A 965 -22.28 15.95 -5.96
CA PHE A 965 -21.12 16.63 -6.51
C PHE A 965 -21.19 18.13 -6.21
N GLU A 966 -20.11 18.66 -5.65
CA GLU A 966 -19.98 20.05 -5.22
C GLU A 966 -18.65 20.63 -5.71
N ILE A 967 -18.66 21.92 -6.08
CA ILE A 967 -17.43 22.63 -6.45
C ILE A 967 -16.54 22.75 -5.22
N SER A 968 -15.39 22.09 -5.25
CA SER A 968 -14.38 22.19 -4.20
C SER A 968 -13.43 23.36 -4.45
N GLU A 969 -13.08 23.58 -5.72
CA GLU A 969 -12.04 24.53 -6.11
C GLU A 969 -12.29 25.10 -7.51
N VAL A 970 -11.77 26.30 -7.74
CA VAL A 970 -11.75 26.96 -9.04
C VAL A 970 -10.31 27.36 -9.33
N ILE A 971 -9.75 26.80 -10.40
CA ILE A 971 -8.38 27.05 -10.84
C ILE A 971 -8.42 27.99 -12.04
N ASP A 972 -7.56 29.02 -12.00
CA ASP A 972 -7.42 29.99 -13.07
C ASP A 972 -5.98 29.97 -13.61
N ILE A 973 -5.85 30.23 -14.91
CA ILE A 973 -4.58 30.51 -15.59
C ILE A 973 -4.17 31.95 -15.26
N GLU A 974 -3.03 32.11 -14.60
CA GLU A 974 -2.47 33.43 -14.26
C GLU A 974 -1.29 33.80 -15.20
N PRO A 975 -1.28 34.98 -15.84
CA PRO A 975 -0.21 35.42 -16.74
C PRO A 975 1.17 35.45 -16.08
N GLN A 976 2.19 35.04 -16.83
CA GLN A 976 3.58 34.95 -16.34
C GLN A 976 4.50 36.01 -16.99
N ASP A 977 5.56 36.44 -16.28
CA ASP A 977 6.47 37.51 -16.72
C ASP A 977 7.18 37.25 -18.06
N SER A 978 7.40 35.98 -18.44
CA SER A 978 8.02 35.59 -19.72
C SER A 978 6.99 35.21 -20.78
N TYR A 979 5.92 35.99 -20.89
CA TYR A 979 4.84 35.80 -21.85
C TYR A 979 5.34 35.60 -23.30
N TYR A 980 4.84 34.56 -23.96
CA TYR A 980 5.08 34.26 -25.36
C TYR A 980 3.78 34.37 -26.18
N GLY A 981 3.65 35.44 -26.96
CA GLY A 981 2.49 35.69 -27.82
C GLY A 981 2.61 35.19 -29.27
N GLY A 982 3.64 34.40 -29.58
CA GLY A 982 3.84 33.82 -30.92
C GLY A 982 3.04 32.53 -31.14
N PRO A 983 3.15 31.88 -32.32
CA PRO A 983 2.49 30.61 -32.59
C PRO A 983 2.92 29.51 -31.61
N VAL A 984 1.95 28.79 -31.04
CA VAL A 984 2.19 27.63 -30.17
C VAL A 984 1.46 26.41 -30.71
N VAL A 985 2.18 25.29 -30.85
CA VAL A 985 1.61 24.02 -31.31
C VAL A 985 1.78 22.99 -30.21
N VAL A 986 0.71 22.28 -29.89
CA VAL A 986 0.73 21.12 -29.00
C VAL A 986 0.62 19.84 -29.82
N MET A 987 1.44 18.86 -29.46
CA MET A 987 1.34 17.50 -29.96
C MET A 987 0.78 16.62 -28.84
N VAL A 988 -0.34 15.94 -29.09
CA VAL A 988 -1.02 15.04 -28.16
C VAL A 988 -1.06 13.63 -28.73
N GLY A 989 -1.37 12.66 -27.88
CA GLY A 989 -1.58 11.29 -28.31
C GLY A 989 -2.29 10.51 -27.21
N PRO A 990 -2.50 9.20 -27.40
CA PRO A 990 -3.20 8.33 -26.45
C PRO A 990 -2.65 8.36 -25.01
N GLY A 991 -1.40 8.79 -24.85
CA GLY A 991 -0.74 8.96 -23.56
C GLY A 991 -0.79 10.34 -22.95
N CYS A 992 -1.47 11.29 -23.58
CA CYS A 992 -1.86 12.55 -22.99
C CYS A 992 -3.16 12.33 -22.21
N LEU A 993 -3.11 12.31 -20.87
CA LEU A 993 -4.27 12.10 -20.00
C LEU A 993 -4.27 13.09 -18.82
N SER A 994 -5.42 13.26 -18.15
CA SER A 994 -5.58 14.08 -16.95
C SER A 994 -5.13 15.55 -17.17
N SER A 995 -4.43 16.17 -16.22
CA SER A 995 -3.94 17.56 -16.31
C SER A 995 -3.11 17.85 -17.58
N GLY A 996 -2.47 16.85 -18.18
CA GLY A 996 -1.80 16.97 -19.47
C GLY A 996 -2.78 17.31 -20.61
N GLU A 997 -4.01 16.79 -20.56
CA GLU A 997 -5.09 17.17 -21.47
C GLU A 997 -5.62 18.58 -21.17
N GLY A 998 -5.68 18.96 -19.89
CA GLY A 998 -6.06 20.29 -19.47
C GLY A 998 -5.10 21.37 -20.01
N LEU A 999 -3.78 21.14 -19.93
CA LEU A 999 -2.78 22.00 -20.57
C LEU A 999 -2.96 22.07 -22.09
N ALA A 1000 -3.14 20.91 -22.75
CA ALA A 1000 -3.37 20.86 -24.20
C ALA A 1000 -4.64 21.65 -24.61
N LEU A 1001 -5.73 21.50 -23.85
CA LEU A 1001 -7.00 22.20 -24.05
C LEU A 1001 -6.85 23.71 -23.85
N ALA A 1002 -6.12 24.14 -22.80
CA ALA A 1002 -5.84 25.55 -22.56
C ALA A 1002 -5.11 26.18 -23.76
N ILE A 1003 -4.09 25.50 -24.29
CA ILE A 1003 -3.39 25.99 -25.48
C ILE A 1003 -4.29 25.98 -26.72
N GLN A 1004 -5.11 24.95 -26.92
CA GLN A 1004 -6.04 24.89 -28.05
C GLN A 1004 -7.06 26.05 -28.05
N LYS A 1005 -7.46 26.54 -26.87
CA LYS A 1005 -8.37 27.69 -26.73
C LYS A 1005 -7.74 29.03 -27.15
N LEU A 1006 -6.41 29.11 -27.30
CA LEU A 1006 -5.73 30.33 -27.72
C LEU A 1006 -5.92 30.62 -29.22
N PRO A 1007 -6.05 31.89 -29.64
CA PRO A 1007 -6.19 32.24 -31.06
C PRO A 1007 -4.96 31.85 -31.90
N ASN A 1008 -3.79 31.87 -31.28
CA ASN A 1008 -2.47 31.49 -31.81
C ASN A 1008 -2.03 30.07 -31.42
N GLY A 1009 -2.91 29.28 -30.79
CA GLY A 1009 -2.66 27.89 -30.40
C GLY A 1009 -3.29 26.89 -31.36
N ARG A 1010 -2.62 25.75 -31.56
CA ARG A 1010 -3.11 24.62 -32.38
C ARG A 1010 -2.67 23.29 -31.81
N VAL A 1011 -3.46 22.26 -32.06
CA VAL A 1011 -3.13 20.86 -31.80
C VAL A 1011 -2.92 20.14 -33.13
N ILE A 1012 -1.73 19.54 -33.31
CA ILE A 1012 -1.37 18.85 -34.55
C ILE A 1012 -0.75 17.49 -34.21
N SER A 1013 -1.45 16.40 -34.53
CA SER A 1013 -1.04 15.02 -34.17
C SER A 1013 -1.75 13.97 -35.05
N PHE A 1014 -1.33 12.71 -34.97
CA PHE A 1014 -2.04 11.57 -35.57
C PHE A 1014 -3.39 11.32 -34.88
N TYR A 1015 -3.37 11.30 -33.54
CA TYR A 1015 -4.48 10.87 -32.69
C TYR A 1015 -4.89 11.96 -31.72
N ALA A 1016 -6.10 11.87 -31.16
CA ALA A 1016 -6.49 12.67 -30.01
C ALA A 1016 -5.76 12.21 -28.74
N SER A 1017 -5.90 13.04 -27.70
CA SER A 1017 -5.55 12.64 -26.34
C SER A 1017 -6.50 11.55 -25.80
N ASN A 1018 -6.24 11.07 -24.58
CA ASN A 1018 -6.91 9.90 -24.02
C ASN A 1018 -8.43 10.09 -23.83
N GLY A 1019 -8.85 11.28 -23.38
CA GLY A 1019 -10.23 11.62 -23.03
C GLY A 1019 -10.60 11.30 -21.59
N SER A 1020 -9.66 11.45 -20.66
CA SER A 1020 -9.82 11.16 -19.24
C SER A 1020 -9.39 12.38 -18.42
N PHE A 1021 -10.25 13.39 -18.33
CA PHE A 1021 -9.97 14.66 -17.61
C PHE A 1021 -10.83 14.79 -16.34
N GLY A 1022 -10.92 13.67 -15.62
CA GLY A 1022 -11.57 13.58 -14.32
C GLY A 1022 -10.57 13.58 -13.18
N ILE A 1023 -11.04 13.99 -12.00
CA ILE A 1023 -10.21 14.02 -10.80
C ILE A 1023 -10.22 12.63 -10.16
N SER A 1024 -9.06 11.97 -10.23
CA SER A 1024 -8.78 10.72 -9.53
C SER A 1024 -8.80 10.94 -8.02
N GLY A 1025 -9.23 9.94 -7.25
CA GLY A 1025 -9.16 10.05 -5.79
C GLY A 1025 -10.04 9.13 -4.97
N SER A 1026 -10.71 8.16 -5.61
CA SER A 1026 -11.36 7.06 -4.89
C SER A 1026 -10.76 5.73 -5.30
N ALA A 1027 -10.62 4.86 -4.32
CA ALA A 1027 -10.07 3.52 -4.49
C ALA A 1027 -10.78 2.56 -3.55
N MET A 1028 -10.67 1.27 -3.88
CA MET A 1028 -11.20 0.20 -3.05
C MET A 1028 -10.33 -1.03 -3.13
N ASN A 1029 -9.84 -1.46 -1.96
CA ASN A 1029 -9.20 -2.75 -1.81
C ASN A 1029 -10.22 -3.86 -1.99
N MET A 1030 -9.83 -4.88 -2.74
CA MET A 1030 -10.58 -6.08 -3.02
C MET A 1030 -9.80 -7.28 -2.47
N PRO A 1031 -10.46 -8.28 -1.87
CA PRO A 1031 -9.79 -9.47 -1.39
C PRO A 1031 -8.98 -10.16 -2.50
N GLY A 1032 -7.89 -10.81 -2.14
CA GLY A 1032 -6.95 -11.42 -3.09
C GLY A 1032 -5.95 -10.43 -3.69
N GLY A 1033 -5.71 -9.29 -3.02
CA GLY A 1033 -4.63 -8.36 -3.36
C GLY A 1033 -4.91 -7.49 -4.58
N PHE A 1034 -6.17 -7.14 -4.88
CA PHE A 1034 -6.50 -6.24 -5.99
C PHE A 1034 -6.99 -4.88 -5.48
N ILE A 1035 -6.72 -3.81 -6.23
CA ILE A 1035 -7.23 -2.47 -5.95
C ILE A 1035 -7.98 -1.94 -7.16
N VAL A 1036 -9.21 -1.49 -6.94
CA VAL A 1036 -9.99 -0.77 -7.94
C VAL A 1036 -9.86 0.73 -7.70
N ASN A 1037 -9.38 1.49 -8.69
CA ASN A 1037 -9.37 2.95 -8.64
C ASN A 1037 -10.38 3.53 -9.63
N PHE A 1038 -10.97 4.68 -9.29
CA PHE A 1038 -11.88 5.40 -10.16
C PHE A 1038 -11.94 6.90 -9.82
N PRO A 1039 -12.31 7.76 -10.78
CA PRO A 1039 -12.41 9.20 -10.54
C PRO A 1039 -13.66 9.55 -9.72
N LYS A 1040 -13.46 10.41 -8.72
CA LYS A 1040 -14.52 10.95 -7.85
C LYS A 1040 -14.86 12.41 -8.14
N GLY A 1041 -14.20 13.03 -9.12
CA GLY A 1041 -14.48 14.41 -9.53
C GLY A 1041 -14.47 14.65 -11.03
N GLN A 1042 -15.06 15.78 -11.41
CA GLN A 1042 -15.19 16.26 -12.78
C GLN A 1042 -14.41 17.57 -12.93
N SER A 1043 -13.71 17.73 -14.05
CA SER A 1043 -13.28 19.05 -14.52
C SER A 1043 -14.45 19.73 -15.25
N LEU A 1044 -14.85 20.91 -14.76
CA LEU A 1044 -15.90 21.72 -15.38
C LEU A 1044 -15.34 23.01 -15.98
N ASP A 1045 -15.92 23.46 -17.09
CA ASP A 1045 -15.66 24.79 -17.63
C ASP A 1045 -16.38 25.88 -16.82
N LYS A 1046 -16.17 27.14 -17.23
CA LYS A 1046 -16.76 28.33 -16.59
C LYS A 1046 -18.30 28.34 -16.57
N ASP A 1047 -18.93 27.55 -17.44
CA ASP A 1047 -20.39 27.44 -17.56
C ASP A 1047 -20.93 26.19 -16.86
N GLY A 1048 -20.05 25.42 -16.18
CA GLY A 1048 -20.39 24.23 -15.42
C GLY A 1048 -20.51 22.95 -16.27
N LEU A 1049 -19.95 22.93 -17.48
CA LEU A 1049 -19.98 21.77 -18.38
C LEU A 1049 -18.71 20.94 -18.25
N ILE A 1050 -18.85 19.60 -18.30
CA ILE A 1050 -17.72 18.66 -18.27
C ILE A 1050 -16.77 18.93 -19.44
N GLN A 1051 -15.48 19.08 -19.12
CA GLN A 1051 -14.44 19.33 -20.10
C GLN A 1051 -13.87 18.01 -20.62
N ILE A 1052 -13.93 17.81 -21.94
CA ILE A 1052 -13.19 16.82 -22.76
C ILE A 1052 -13.18 15.35 -22.31
N ASP A 1053 -13.80 14.96 -21.20
CA ASP A 1053 -13.90 13.56 -20.79
C ASP A 1053 -14.78 12.76 -21.76
N GLY A 1054 -14.42 11.50 -22.02
CA GLY A 1054 -15.14 10.62 -22.93
C GLY A 1054 -16.64 10.54 -22.61
N ASP A 1055 -17.48 10.86 -23.59
CA ASP A 1055 -18.93 10.84 -23.42
C ASP A 1055 -19.53 9.45 -23.73
N LYS A 1056 -20.85 9.31 -23.53
CA LYS A 1056 -21.60 8.09 -23.87
C LYS A 1056 -21.52 7.64 -25.34
N THR A 1057 -21.08 8.51 -26.25
CA THR A 1057 -20.86 8.17 -27.66
C THR A 1057 -19.44 7.64 -27.92
N GLY A 1058 -18.59 7.69 -26.90
CA GLY A 1058 -17.18 7.30 -26.94
C GLY A 1058 -16.29 8.36 -27.59
N ASN A 1059 -16.71 9.62 -27.57
CA ASN A 1059 -15.91 10.76 -28.04
C ASN A 1059 -15.44 11.59 -26.86
N GLY A 1060 -14.20 12.06 -26.90
CA GLY A 1060 -13.55 12.84 -25.85
C GLY A 1060 -12.11 13.14 -26.22
N GLY A 1061 -11.37 13.71 -25.28
CA GLY A 1061 -10.01 14.18 -25.43
C GLY A 1061 -9.91 15.48 -26.23
N VAL A 1062 -8.72 16.05 -26.19
CA VAL A 1062 -8.25 17.12 -27.06
C VAL A 1062 -8.02 16.55 -28.46
N MET A 1063 -8.94 16.89 -29.36
CA MET A 1063 -8.88 16.49 -30.76
C MET A 1063 -7.88 17.37 -31.53
N PRO A 1064 -7.05 16.82 -32.44
CA PRO A 1064 -6.17 17.65 -33.27
C PRO A 1064 -6.99 18.57 -34.18
N ASP A 1065 -6.61 19.84 -34.22
CA ASP A 1065 -7.13 20.81 -35.20
C ASP A 1065 -6.71 20.41 -36.61
N ILE A 1066 -5.50 19.87 -36.74
CA ILE A 1066 -4.94 19.34 -37.97
C ILE A 1066 -4.43 17.92 -37.68
N ARG A 1067 -5.06 16.91 -38.30
CA ARG A 1067 -4.58 15.54 -38.21
C ARG A 1067 -3.44 15.29 -39.18
N VAL A 1068 -2.35 14.72 -38.69
CA VAL A 1068 -1.24 14.25 -39.53
C VAL A 1068 -1.76 13.05 -40.35
N PRO A 1069 -1.65 13.04 -41.69
CA PRO A 1069 -2.23 11.98 -42.51
C PRO A 1069 -1.66 10.59 -42.20
N LEU A 1070 -2.54 9.61 -42.00
CA LEU A 1070 -2.18 8.19 -41.85
C LEU A 1070 -2.19 7.53 -43.22
N THR A 1071 -1.02 7.51 -43.86
CA THR A 1071 -0.77 6.95 -45.19
C THR A 1071 0.31 5.87 -45.09
N GLU A 1072 0.44 5.05 -46.13
CA GLU A 1072 1.51 4.04 -46.17
C GLU A 1072 2.92 4.67 -46.10
N GLU A 1073 3.09 5.88 -46.65
CA GLU A 1073 4.35 6.63 -46.60
C GLU A 1073 4.66 7.12 -45.19
N THR A 1074 3.69 7.74 -44.51
CA THR A 1074 3.87 8.23 -43.13
C THR A 1074 4.06 7.09 -42.14
N ILE A 1075 3.34 5.98 -42.28
CA ILE A 1075 3.56 4.79 -41.43
C ILE A 1075 4.93 4.16 -41.67
N ARG A 1076 5.41 4.12 -42.91
CA ARG A 1076 6.77 3.65 -43.21
C ARG A 1076 7.83 4.54 -42.56
N ALA A 1077 7.71 5.85 -42.75
CA ALA A 1077 8.66 6.81 -42.18
C ALA A 1077 8.74 6.68 -40.65
N GLU A 1078 7.58 6.62 -39.97
CA GLU A 1078 7.50 6.50 -38.51
C GLU A 1078 8.06 5.15 -38.01
N TYR A 1079 7.53 4.03 -38.52
CA TYR A 1079 7.76 2.72 -37.90
C TYR A 1079 8.90 1.90 -38.53
N ALA A 1080 9.27 2.15 -39.79
CA ALA A 1080 10.36 1.43 -40.45
C ALA A 1080 11.64 2.26 -40.52
N ASP A 1081 11.53 3.56 -40.75
CA ASP A 1081 12.68 4.45 -40.93
C ASP A 1081 13.07 5.18 -39.62
N GLY A 1082 12.17 5.20 -38.63
CA GLY A 1082 12.40 5.78 -37.29
C GLY A 1082 12.37 7.31 -37.27
N GLU A 1083 11.64 7.92 -38.20
CA GLU A 1083 11.42 9.36 -38.26
C GLU A 1083 10.30 9.79 -37.31
N ASP A 1084 10.40 10.97 -36.70
CA ASP A 1084 9.28 11.58 -35.94
C ASP A 1084 8.42 12.38 -36.92
N VAL A 1085 7.44 11.71 -37.53
CA VAL A 1085 6.65 12.26 -38.64
C VAL A 1085 5.79 13.42 -38.16
N GLU A 1086 5.24 13.34 -36.96
CA GLU A 1086 4.41 14.41 -36.40
C GLU A 1086 5.25 15.67 -36.14
N LEU A 1087 6.45 15.53 -35.56
CA LEU A 1087 7.33 16.67 -35.31
C LEU A 1087 7.79 17.33 -36.61
N ALA A 1088 8.10 16.53 -37.63
CA ALA A 1088 8.45 17.04 -38.97
C ALA A 1088 7.28 17.80 -39.58
N PHE A 1089 6.07 17.25 -39.51
CA PHE A 1089 4.85 17.88 -40.00
C PHE A 1089 4.57 19.21 -39.30
N VAL A 1090 4.72 19.26 -37.97
CA VAL A 1090 4.56 20.50 -37.18
C VAL A 1090 5.57 21.56 -37.60
N ALA A 1091 6.84 21.20 -37.78
CA ALA A 1091 7.87 22.13 -38.21
C ALA A 1091 7.58 22.73 -39.59
N ASP A 1092 7.02 21.94 -40.51
CA ASP A 1092 6.60 22.38 -41.84
C ASP A 1092 5.31 23.23 -41.82
N ALA A 1093 4.35 22.91 -40.95
CA ALA A 1093 3.15 23.71 -40.72
C ALA A 1093 3.51 25.12 -40.21
N LEU A 1094 4.37 25.20 -39.19
CA LEU A 1094 4.87 26.47 -38.66
C LEU A 1094 5.66 27.27 -39.72
N LYS A 1095 6.47 26.59 -40.55
CA LYS A 1095 7.26 27.25 -41.60
C LYS A 1095 6.40 27.81 -42.74
N SER A 1096 5.34 27.09 -43.11
CA SER A 1096 4.44 27.48 -44.19
C SER A 1096 3.40 28.52 -43.78
N GLY A 1097 3.23 28.77 -42.48
CA GLY A 1097 2.16 29.63 -41.94
C GLY A 1097 0.78 28.98 -42.04
N ASN A 1098 0.71 27.70 -42.41
CA ASN A 1098 -0.52 26.90 -42.42
C ASN A 1098 -0.70 26.26 -41.03
N PHE A 1099 -0.89 27.08 -40.00
CA PHE A 1099 -1.22 26.66 -38.64
C PHE A 1099 -2.60 27.19 -38.22
#